data_AF-A0A542KS13-F1
#
_entry.id   AF-A0A542KS13-F1
#
_cell.length_a   1.000
_cell.length_b   1.000
_cell.length_c   1.000
_cell.angle_alpha   90.00
_cell.angle_beta   90.00
_cell.angle_gamma   90.00
#
_symmetry.space_group_name_H-M   'P 1'
#
loop_
_entity.id
_entity.type
_entity.pdbx_description
1 polymer ?
#
loop_
_entity_poly.entity_id
_entity_poly.type
_entity_poly.pdbx_seq_one_letter_code
_entity_poly.pdbx_strand_id
1 'polypeptide(L)'
;MADMSDDWRSFLRRWSEEWADAQDPETPEGIHAPDEEPRRTRWLGFPPASEERIKALEERLGLRLPPSYRTFLAVSDGWRHAGDFVRLLAGSDRIRPHEDAAGLSAYFPGELDDDPTREETLLAGMWQRALQLDVESDAVYVLLDPGDVDDTGEWAVYTWASWRASPPERFPSFRAFMEAMHREFHQMRTDRSAREGREFVNATTRSLDASVEAARLDALAGRYEQASAALAEAIAYGRPRATGLRDQIRRLLGEPCAVSFHGLSDDPRYAPEVLPVLATEHIRNHWDDSTFLPSAPETVRPTAEESLRRLRDGTFRYTPAGPFAAAVEEAREQARWGDTDAAWHTLRTSLPEWRPLGPDHIAPVGLCADPVLGPLLTPERGRELLATPRAGQQGSAPAPAADQDPPGLAWLADTDRGSILTSYRFLLVEGVEPAQLPARIGADGIPGLREPMTLWDARNDHGLSTSGDEAVAVVGRAGPGWSFTLEPGPGGFDEKRFVSPAVAASRGARAVTVWSEPFEGDRFGHFLLSVTQNGEETYGFTVRSGTIGRRGPIPAALDPGRLFLPANPSPSGWASGAPWRPSPSSSVSVCRGLPSPGVACTASAPCRGTVPRRRASVPRPCASCGIGPEPRPRWNSPSPGDLSGFAEKASKGWSRLILEDAGRARAGLTGEWRK
;
A
#
# COMPACT_ATOMS: atom_id res chain seq x y z
N MET A 1 -40.47 15.50 3.11
CA MET A 1 -41.27 15.08 1.94
C MET A 1 -41.28 16.13 0.84
N ALA A 2 -41.95 17.29 0.99
CA ALA A 2 -41.98 18.32 -0.07
C ALA A 2 -40.57 18.72 -0.56
N ASP A 3 -39.72 19.18 0.36
CA ASP A 3 -38.30 19.51 0.15
C ASP A 3 -37.53 18.44 -0.68
N MET A 4 -37.58 17.17 -0.24
CA MET A 4 -36.96 16.05 -0.95
C MET A 4 -37.61 15.72 -2.32
N SER A 5 -38.88 16.08 -2.53
CA SER A 5 -39.58 15.93 -3.81
C SER A 5 -39.18 17.02 -4.81
N ASP A 6 -38.97 18.25 -4.33
CA ASP A 6 -38.47 19.37 -5.13
C ASP A 6 -36.98 19.20 -5.48
N ASP A 7 -36.18 18.61 -4.58
CA ASP A 7 -34.80 18.18 -4.89
C ASP A 7 -34.79 17.04 -5.93
N TRP A 8 -35.57 15.96 -5.73
CA TRP A 8 -35.73 14.91 -6.75
C TRP A 8 -36.14 15.48 -8.11
N ARG A 9 -37.14 16.37 -8.15
CA ARG A 9 -37.59 17.04 -9.39
C ARG A 9 -36.47 17.85 -10.05
N SER A 10 -35.65 18.53 -9.24
CA SER A 10 -34.52 19.35 -9.71
C SER A 10 -33.36 18.51 -10.25
N PHE A 11 -33.06 17.38 -9.59
CA PHE A 11 -32.07 16.40 -10.04
C PHE A 11 -32.49 15.69 -11.33
N LEU A 12 -33.69 15.11 -11.37
CA LEU A 12 -34.20 14.35 -12.52
C LEU A 12 -34.39 15.23 -13.77
N ARG A 13 -34.79 16.50 -13.60
CA ARG A 13 -34.84 17.45 -14.73
C ARG A 13 -33.45 17.71 -15.30
N ARG A 14 -32.45 18.00 -14.45
CA ARG A 14 -31.07 18.27 -14.87
C ARG A 14 -30.50 17.08 -15.66
N TRP A 15 -30.68 15.86 -15.15
CA TRP A 15 -30.25 14.65 -15.86
C TRP A 15 -31.00 14.46 -17.18
N SER A 16 -32.31 14.73 -17.24
CA SER A 16 -33.06 14.65 -18.51
C SER A 16 -32.58 15.65 -19.56
N GLU A 17 -32.25 16.88 -19.15
CA GLU A 17 -31.69 17.92 -20.01
C GLU A 17 -30.28 17.51 -20.49
N GLU A 18 -29.40 17.09 -19.58
CA GLU A 18 -28.03 16.64 -19.89
C GLU A 18 -28.00 15.38 -20.76
N TRP A 19 -28.92 14.44 -20.57
CA TRP A 19 -29.07 13.26 -21.44
C TRP A 19 -29.57 13.65 -22.84
N ALA A 20 -30.51 14.60 -22.95
CA ALA A 20 -31.03 15.05 -24.23
C ALA A 20 -29.97 15.79 -25.06
N ASP A 21 -29.15 16.63 -24.40
CA ASP A 21 -28.02 17.32 -25.04
C ASP A 21 -26.86 16.36 -25.39
N ALA A 22 -26.82 15.18 -24.77
CA ALA A 22 -25.83 14.12 -25.06
C ALA A 22 -26.22 13.19 -26.23
N GLN A 23 -27.34 13.44 -26.93
CA GLN A 23 -27.76 12.64 -28.09
C GLN A 23 -27.25 13.27 -29.39
N ASP A 24 -26.71 12.44 -30.29
CA ASP A 24 -26.22 12.93 -31.58
C ASP A 24 -27.41 13.16 -32.55
N PRO A 25 -27.62 14.39 -33.06
CA PRO A 25 -28.74 14.73 -33.94
C PRO A 25 -28.65 14.09 -35.33
N GLU A 26 -27.47 13.63 -35.77
CA GLU A 26 -27.27 12.94 -37.05
C GLU A 26 -27.47 11.41 -36.92
N THR A 27 -27.87 10.91 -35.74
CA THR A 27 -28.26 9.50 -35.57
C THR A 27 -29.54 9.22 -36.39
N PRO A 28 -29.54 8.31 -37.37
CA PRO A 28 -30.71 8.11 -38.23
C PRO A 28 -31.99 7.77 -37.46
N GLU A 29 -33.06 8.50 -37.81
CA GLU A 29 -34.41 8.28 -37.28
C GLU A 29 -34.83 6.81 -37.45
N GLY A 30 -35.15 6.15 -36.33
CA GLY A 30 -35.61 4.76 -36.30
C GLY A 30 -34.64 3.73 -35.72
N ILE A 31 -33.33 4.01 -35.56
CA ILE A 31 -32.40 3.06 -34.92
C ILE A 31 -32.74 2.86 -33.43
N HIS A 32 -33.19 3.92 -32.76
CA HIS A 32 -33.61 3.90 -31.34
C HIS A 32 -35.03 4.48 -31.17
N ALA A 33 -36.03 3.88 -31.83
CA ALA A 33 -37.43 4.32 -31.75
C ALA A 33 -38.00 4.52 -30.31
N PRO A 34 -37.59 3.79 -29.26
CA PRO A 34 -38.05 4.06 -27.87
C PRO A 34 -37.61 5.41 -27.29
N ASP A 35 -36.54 6.02 -27.82
CA ASP A 35 -35.88 7.20 -27.26
C ASP A 35 -36.41 8.53 -27.83
N GLU A 36 -37.25 8.47 -28.86
CA GLU A 36 -37.75 9.65 -29.57
C GLU A 36 -38.67 10.53 -28.71
N GLU A 37 -39.59 9.93 -27.95
CA GLU A 37 -40.44 10.70 -27.02
C GLU A 37 -39.61 11.37 -25.90
N PRO A 38 -38.71 10.67 -25.18
CA PRO A 38 -37.80 11.29 -24.22
C PRO A 38 -36.93 12.42 -24.80
N ARG A 39 -36.40 12.25 -26.02
CA ARG A 39 -35.63 13.30 -26.74
C ARG A 39 -36.49 14.53 -26.99
N ARG A 40 -37.65 14.36 -27.62
CA ARG A 40 -38.57 15.45 -27.99
C ARG A 40 -39.16 16.17 -26.76
N THR A 41 -39.40 15.45 -25.67
CA THR A 41 -39.94 16.02 -24.42
C THR A 41 -38.87 16.54 -23.45
N ARG A 42 -37.59 16.18 -23.67
CA ARG A 42 -36.46 16.39 -22.75
C ARG A 42 -36.76 15.91 -21.32
N TRP A 43 -37.45 14.77 -21.21
CA TRP A 43 -37.81 14.13 -19.94
C TRP A 43 -37.64 12.61 -20.02
N LEU A 44 -36.73 12.07 -19.20
CA LEU A 44 -36.47 10.62 -19.12
C LEU A 44 -37.55 9.86 -18.32
N GLY A 45 -38.23 10.56 -17.42
CA GLY A 45 -39.20 9.97 -16.50
C GLY A 45 -40.57 9.67 -17.11
N PHE A 46 -41.48 9.28 -16.23
CA PHE A 46 -42.88 9.01 -16.51
C PHE A 46 -43.76 10.02 -15.74
N PRO A 47 -45.09 10.05 -15.95
CA PRO A 47 -45.99 10.76 -15.03
C PRO A 47 -45.79 10.29 -13.58
N PRO A 48 -45.98 11.16 -12.58
CA PRO A 48 -45.84 10.79 -11.17
C PRO A 48 -46.91 9.78 -10.74
N ALA A 49 -46.54 8.82 -9.89
CA ALA A 49 -47.49 7.93 -9.25
C ALA A 49 -48.33 8.69 -8.22
N SER A 50 -49.65 8.45 -8.22
CA SER A 50 -50.53 9.03 -7.19
C SER A 50 -50.33 8.34 -5.84
N GLU A 51 -50.66 9.04 -4.76
CA GLU A 51 -50.56 8.52 -3.39
C GLU A 51 -51.38 7.23 -3.18
N GLU A 52 -52.47 7.06 -3.92
CA GLU A 52 -53.29 5.84 -3.96
C GLU A 52 -52.57 4.68 -4.67
N ARG A 53 -51.91 4.96 -5.80
CA ARG A 53 -51.14 3.96 -6.56
C ARG A 53 -49.90 3.50 -5.80
N ILE A 54 -49.24 4.41 -5.06
CA ILE A 54 -48.13 4.08 -4.16
C ILE A 54 -48.63 3.27 -2.95
N LYS A 55 -49.80 3.59 -2.37
CA LYS A 55 -50.41 2.77 -1.29
C LYS A 55 -50.80 1.37 -1.77
N ALA A 56 -51.44 1.26 -2.94
CA ALA A 56 -51.80 -0.03 -3.52
C ALA A 56 -50.57 -0.91 -3.82
N LEU A 57 -49.42 -0.29 -4.11
CA LEU A 57 -48.13 -0.99 -4.19
C LEU A 57 -47.65 -1.49 -2.80
N GLU A 58 -47.69 -0.64 -1.77
CA GLU A 58 -47.31 -1.05 -0.41
C GLU A 58 -48.21 -2.17 0.13
N GLU A 59 -49.51 -2.11 -0.15
CA GLU A 59 -50.49 -3.15 0.15
C GLU A 59 -50.21 -4.45 -0.66
N ARG A 60 -49.82 -4.33 -1.94
CA ARG A 60 -49.41 -5.46 -2.80
C ARG A 60 -48.12 -6.14 -2.31
N LEU A 61 -47.18 -5.39 -1.73
CA LEU A 61 -45.92 -5.91 -1.20
C LEU A 61 -46.01 -6.36 0.27
N GLY A 62 -47.03 -5.90 1.01
CA GLY A 62 -47.11 -6.06 2.46
C GLY A 62 -46.09 -5.22 3.24
N LEU A 63 -45.47 -4.22 2.60
CA LEU A 63 -44.32 -3.47 3.12
C LEU A 63 -44.48 -1.97 2.82
N ARG A 64 -44.05 -1.11 3.75
CA ARG A 64 -43.86 0.33 3.49
C ARG A 64 -42.60 0.55 2.67
N LEU A 65 -42.68 1.33 1.60
CA LEU A 65 -41.51 1.63 0.75
C LEU A 65 -40.51 2.58 1.46
N PRO A 66 -39.21 2.48 1.16
CA PRO A 66 -38.21 3.37 1.74
C PRO A 66 -38.45 4.83 1.29
N PRO A 67 -38.17 5.84 2.14
CA PRO A 67 -38.58 7.23 1.91
C PRO A 67 -38.14 7.81 0.56
N SER A 68 -36.93 7.50 0.11
CA SER A 68 -36.35 8.03 -1.13
C SER A 68 -37.01 7.46 -2.37
N TYR A 69 -37.23 6.14 -2.44
CA TYR A 69 -37.95 5.49 -3.54
C TYR A 69 -39.43 5.89 -3.55
N ARG A 70 -40.09 5.99 -2.38
CA ARG A 70 -41.46 6.49 -2.28
C ARG A 70 -41.60 7.91 -2.86
N THR A 71 -40.67 8.79 -2.50
CA THR A 71 -40.68 10.19 -2.96
C THR A 71 -40.29 10.31 -4.43
N PHE A 72 -39.39 9.46 -4.91
CA PHE A 72 -39.07 9.33 -6.33
C PHE A 72 -40.31 8.95 -7.16
N LEU A 73 -41.09 7.94 -6.75
CA LEU A 73 -42.31 7.53 -7.45
C LEU A 73 -43.35 8.66 -7.53
N ALA A 74 -43.44 9.50 -6.50
CA ALA A 74 -44.29 10.70 -6.47
C ALA A 74 -43.81 11.84 -7.40
N VAL A 75 -42.63 11.71 -8.02
CA VAL A 75 -42.10 12.60 -9.07
C VAL A 75 -42.12 11.92 -10.45
N SER A 76 -41.83 10.62 -10.53
CA SER A 76 -41.77 9.84 -11.76
C SER A 76 -42.06 8.35 -11.49
N ASP A 77 -43.10 7.79 -12.10
CA ASP A 77 -43.47 6.38 -11.93
C ASP A 77 -42.59 5.41 -12.77
N GLY A 78 -41.28 5.38 -12.45
CA GLY A 78 -40.24 4.68 -13.19
C GLY A 78 -39.21 5.63 -13.82
N TRP A 79 -38.16 5.10 -14.45
CA TRP A 79 -37.10 5.90 -15.10
C TRP A 79 -36.55 5.23 -16.35
N ARG A 80 -36.23 5.99 -17.40
CA ARG A 80 -35.47 5.49 -18.56
C ARG A 80 -34.00 5.88 -18.43
N HIS A 81 -33.09 5.04 -18.92
CA HIS A 81 -31.63 5.29 -18.91
C HIS A 81 -31.09 5.65 -17.52
N ALA A 82 -31.26 4.71 -16.57
CA ALA A 82 -30.51 4.72 -15.31
C ALA A 82 -29.10 4.18 -15.59
N GLY A 83 -28.11 5.05 -15.58
CA GLY A 83 -26.77 4.74 -16.07
C GLY A 83 -26.76 4.62 -17.60
N ASP A 84 -25.84 3.83 -18.14
CA ASP A 84 -25.84 3.48 -19.57
C ASP A 84 -26.39 2.05 -19.80
N PHE A 85 -26.51 1.23 -18.74
CA PHE A 85 -26.89 -0.19 -18.84
C PHE A 85 -28.33 -0.54 -18.41
N VAL A 86 -29.04 0.30 -17.64
CA VAL A 86 -30.45 0.05 -17.24
C VAL A 86 -31.38 0.95 -18.04
N ARG A 87 -31.88 0.41 -19.15
CA ARG A 87 -32.71 1.13 -20.14
C ARG A 87 -34.09 1.48 -19.58
N LEU A 88 -34.68 0.63 -18.72
CA LEU A 88 -35.92 0.91 -17.99
C LEU A 88 -35.88 0.39 -16.54
N LEU A 89 -36.07 1.31 -15.60
CA LEU A 89 -36.20 1.08 -14.17
C LEU A 89 -37.69 1.11 -13.76
N ALA A 90 -38.07 0.23 -12.83
CA ALA A 90 -39.45 -0.06 -12.48
C ALA A 90 -40.21 1.12 -11.85
N GLY A 91 -41.37 1.42 -12.46
CA GLY A 91 -42.48 2.08 -11.79
C GLY A 91 -43.26 1.12 -10.89
N SER A 92 -44.28 1.68 -10.23
CA SER A 92 -45.05 1.04 -9.17
C SER A 92 -45.89 -0.18 -9.59
N ASP A 93 -46.15 -0.33 -10.90
CA ASP A 93 -46.81 -1.51 -11.47
C ASP A 93 -45.85 -2.65 -11.86
N ARG A 94 -44.57 -2.35 -12.14
CA ARG A 94 -43.58 -3.33 -12.65
C ARG A 94 -42.61 -3.87 -11.61
N ILE A 95 -42.46 -3.22 -10.46
CA ILE A 95 -41.70 -3.76 -9.33
C ILE A 95 -42.28 -5.10 -8.86
N ARG A 96 -41.40 -6.10 -8.70
CA ARG A 96 -41.71 -7.49 -8.36
C ARG A 96 -40.65 -8.07 -7.40
N PRO A 97 -40.93 -9.16 -6.65
CA PRO A 97 -39.89 -9.94 -5.99
C PRO A 97 -38.86 -10.45 -7.00
N HIS A 98 -37.60 -10.62 -6.59
CA HIS A 98 -36.63 -11.34 -7.41
C HIS A 98 -36.96 -12.84 -7.46
N GLU A 99 -36.77 -13.46 -8.61
CA GLU A 99 -37.16 -14.86 -8.88
C GLU A 99 -35.96 -15.83 -8.88
N ASP A 100 -34.73 -15.31 -8.72
CA ASP A 100 -33.44 -16.04 -8.80
C ASP A 100 -33.34 -17.05 -9.97
N ALA A 101 -33.92 -16.70 -11.12
CA ALA A 101 -33.97 -17.57 -12.30
C ALA A 101 -32.57 -17.92 -12.87
N ALA A 102 -31.52 -17.20 -12.45
CA ALA A 102 -30.13 -17.46 -12.79
C ALA A 102 -29.36 -18.30 -11.73
N GLY A 103 -29.98 -18.61 -10.58
CA GLY A 103 -29.35 -19.40 -9.50
C GLY A 103 -28.22 -18.67 -8.76
N LEU A 104 -28.24 -17.34 -8.73
CA LEU A 104 -27.23 -16.52 -8.08
C LEU A 104 -27.29 -16.63 -6.55
N SER A 105 -28.45 -16.95 -5.97
CA SER A 105 -28.57 -17.30 -4.55
C SER A 105 -27.92 -18.64 -4.19
N ALA A 106 -27.49 -19.44 -5.16
CA ALA A 106 -26.65 -20.62 -4.94
C ALA A 106 -25.16 -20.38 -5.21
N TYR A 107 -24.81 -19.28 -5.90
CA TYR A 107 -23.42 -18.95 -6.26
C TYR A 107 -22.77 -17.98 -5.25
N PHE A 108 -23.47 -16.92 -4.85
CA PHE A 108 -22.88 -15.86 -4.03
C PHE A 108 -22.80 -16.11 -2.52
N PRO A 109 -23.66 -16.90 -1.87
CA PRO A 109 -23.48 -17.25 -0.46
C PRO A 109 -22.28 -18.16 -0.18
N GLY A 110 -21.94 -19.03 -1.14
CA GLY A 110 -21.00 -20.14 -0.92
C GLY A 110 -21.43 -21.07 0.22
N GLU A 111 -20.45 -21.70 0.87
CA GLU A 111 -20.54 -21.96 2.31
C GLU A 111 -19.96 -20.71 2.99
N LEU A 112 -20.80 -19.98 3.74
CA LEU A 112 -20.35 -18.91 4.63
C LEU A 112 -19.41 -19.51 5.70
N ASP A 113 -18.44 -18.73 6.17
CA ASP A 113 -17.55 -19.13 7.28
C ASP A 113 -18.34 -19.31 8.60
N ASP A 114 -17.74 -19.96 9.60
CA ASP A 114 -18.38 -20.27 10.90
C ASP A 114 -18.82 -19.01 11.70
N ASP A 115 -18.27 -17.83 11.37
CA ASP A 115 -18.61 -16.52 11.95
C ASP A 115 -18.69 -15.42 10.86
N PRO A 116 -19.76 -15.39 10.04
CA PRO A 116 -19.85 -14.50 8.88
C PRO A 116 -20.22 -13.08 9.30
N THR A 117 -19.71 -12.08 8.57
CA THR A 117 -20.05 -10.68 8.86
C THR A 117 -21.53 -10.38 8.60
N ARG A 118 -22.02 -9.28 9.20
CA ARG A 118 -23.36 -8.75 8.91
C ARG A 118 -23.53 -8.50 7.40
N GLU A 119 -22.52 -7.98 6.72
CA GLU A 119 -22.60 -7.64 5.29
C GLU A 119 -22.68 -8.89 4.41
N GLU A 120 -21.88 -9.93 4.69
CA GLU A 120 -21.97 -11.22 3.98
C GLU A 120 -23.31 -11.91 4.22
N THR A 121 -23.82 -11.88 5.47
CA THR A 121 -25.14 -12.42 5.82
C THR A 121 -26.28 -11.68 5.09
N LEU A 122 -26.16 -10.36 4.94
CA LEU A 122 -27.11 -9.57 4.16
C LEU A 122 -26.98 -9.91 2.67
N LEU A 123 -25.78 -9.88 2.11
CA LEU A 123 -25.48 -10.20 0.70
C LEU A 123 -26.01 -11.57 0.28
N ALA A 124 -25.77 -12.59 1.11
CA ALA A 124 -26.20 -13.96 0.85
C ALA A 124 -27.72 -14.10 0.77
N GLY A 125 -28.45 -13.48 1.70
CA GLY A 125 -29.91 -13.56 1.75
C GLY A 125 -30.66 -12.57 0.86
N MET A 126 -29.99 -11.54 0.31
CA MET A 126 -30.62 -10.48 -0.49
C MET A 126 -31.35 -11.06 -1.71
N TRP A 127 -30.75 -12.02 -2.41
CA TRP A 127 -31.29 -12.66 -3.61
C TRP A 127 -32.69 -13.27 -3.43
N GLN A 128 -33.05 -13.73 -2.23
CA GLN A 128 -34.32 -14.40 -1.97
C GLN A 128 -35.42 -13.48 -1.42
N ARG A 129 -35.08 -12.23 -1.06
CA ARG A 129 -35.99 -11.28 -0.40
C ARG A 129 -36.12 -9.92 -1.09
N ALA A 130 -35.16 -9.56 -1.94
CA ALA A 130 -35.13 -8.26 -2.60
C ALA A 130 -36.18 -8.12 -3.72
N LEU A 131 -36.54 -6.88 -3.99
CA LEU A 131 -37.45 -6.49 -5.06
C LEU A 131 -36.64 -6.06 -6.29
N GLN A 132 -36.92 -6.68 -7.43
CA GLN A 132 -36.25 -6.38 -8.69
C GLN A 132 -36.82 -5.11 -9.32
N LEU A 133 -35.93 -4.16 -9.62
CA LEU A 133 -36.25 -2.86 -10.22
C LEU A 133 -35.82 -2.74 -11.68
N ASP A 134 -34.89 -3.56 -12.16
CA ASP A 134 -34.62 -3.65 -13.60
C ASP A 134 -35.83 -4.27 -14.33
N VAL A 135 -36.42 -3.49 -15.23
CA VAL A 135 -37.45 -3.95 -16.17
C VAL A 135 -36.80 -4.28 -17.52
N GLU A 136 -35.80 -3.49 -17.89
CA GLU A 136 -35.03 -3.69 -19.11
C GLU A 136 -33.59 -3.19 -18.92
N SER A 137 -32.62 -4.09 -19.01
CA SER A 137 -31.19 -3.81 -18.77
C SER A 137 -30.29 -4.65 -19.67
N ASP A 138 -29.00 -4.30 -19.74
CA ASP A 138 -27.96 -5.08 -20.42
C ASP A 138 -27.22 -6.02 -19.44
N ALA A 139 -27.91 -7.10 -19.08
CA ALA A 139 -27.47 -8.10 -18.10
C ALA A 139 -27.11 -7.55 -16.70
N VAL A 140 -27.79 -6.46 -16.28
CA VAL A 140 -27.66 -5.86 -14.94
C VAL A 140 -28.93 -6.08 -14.12
N TYR A 141 -28.81 -6.71 -12.95
CA TYR A 141 -29.85 -6.72 -11.92
C TYR A 141 -29.76 -5.48 -11.03
N VAL A 142 -30.90 -4.92 -10.64
CA VAL A 142 -31.05 -3.85 -9.65
C VAL A 142 -32.04 -4.32 -8.60
N LEU A 143 -31.55 -4.64 -7.40
CA LEU A 143 -32.30 -5.31 -6.34
C LEU A 143 -32.42 -4.40 -5.12
N LEU A 144 -33.64 -3.98 -4.78
CA LEU A 144 -33.95 -3.16 -3.59
C LEU A 144 -34.34 -4.07 -2.42
N ASP A 145 -33.59 -4.02 -1.32
CA ASP A 145 -33.64 -5.06 -0.28
C ASP A 145 -34.39 -4.64 1.01
N PRO A 146 -35.60 -5.18 1.28
CA PRO A 146 -36.35 -4.88 2.51
C PRO A 146 -35.77 -5.51 3.78
N GLY A 147 -34.77 -6.39 3.67
CA GLY A 147 -34.04 -6.96 4.81
C GLY A 147 -32.78 -6.19 5.21
N ASP A 148 -32.31 -5.26 4.36
CA ASP A 148 -31.13 -4.41 4.63
C ASP A 148 -31.56 -2.95 4.78
N VAL A 149 -32.00 -2.62 5.99
CA VAL A 149 -32.62 -1.34 6.35
C VAL A 149 -31.70 -0.56 7.29
N ASP A 150 -31.55 0.74 7.05
CA ASP A 150 -30.78 1.65 7.90
C ASP A 150 -31.63 2.33 9.00
N ASP A 151 -30.97 3.10 9.88
CA ASP A 151 -31.64 3.80 11.00
C ASP A 151 -32.63 4.89 10.54
N THR A 152 -32.65 5.25 9.25
CA THR A 152 -33.59 6.21 8.66
C THR A 152 -34.80 5.53 8.00
N GLY A 153 -34.76 4.22 7.82
CA GLY A 153 -35.76 3.44 7.08
C GLY A 153 -35.51 3.39 5.57
N GLU A 154 -34.33 3.81 5.08
CA GLU A 154 -33.91 3.53 3.71
C GLU A 154 -33.53 2.05 3.56
N TRP A 155 -33.73 1.51 2.36
CA TRP A 155 -33.38 0.13 2.00
C TRP A 155 -32.19 0.16 1.06
N ALA A 156 -31.23 -0.75 1.26
CA ALA A 156 -30.10 -0.88 0.36
C ALA A 156 -30.56 -1.25 -1.07
N VAL A 157 -29.85 -0.72 -2.06
CA VAL A 157 -29.93 -1.20 -3.44
C VAL A 157 -28.65 -1.97 -3.75
N TYR A 158 -28.78 -3.18 -4.24
CA TYR A 158 -27.67 -3.96 -4.79
C TYR A 158 -27.74 -3.96 -6.31
N THR A 159 -26.61 -3.74 -6.99
CA THR A 159 -26.50 -3.99 -8.43
C THR A 159 -25.56 -5.15 -8.70
N TRP A 160 -25.86 -5.94 -9.73
CA TRP A 160 -24.95 -7.00 -10.18
C TRP A 160 -25.02 -7.17 -11.69
N ALA A 161 -23.87 -7.43 -12.31
CA ALA A 161 -23.79 -7.80 -13.70
C ALA A 161 -22.68 -8.85 -13.90
N SER A 162 -22.95 -9.87 -14.70
CA SER A 162 -22.02 -10.99 -14.94
C SER A 162 -20.68 -10.52 -15.54
N TRP A 163 -20.70 -9.46 -16.34
CA TRP A 163 -19.53 -8.88 -16.99
C TRP A 163 -18.66 -8.00 -16.07
N ARG A 164 -19.14 -7.61 -14.88
CA ARG A 164 -18.32 -6.85 -13.90
C ARG A 164 -17.28 -7.73 -13.19
N ALA A 165 -17.43 -9.07 -13.25
CA ALA A 165 -16.57 -10.05 -12.58
C ALA A 165 -16.38 -9.82 -11.06
N SER A 166 -17.33 -9.14 -10.42
CA SER A 166 -17.31 -8.75 -9.01
C SER A 166 -18.47 -9.37 -8.23
N PRO A 167 -18.43 -9.34 -6.89
CA PRO A 167 -19.63 -9.40 -6.06
C PRO A 167 -20.62 -8.27 -6.39
N PRO A 168 -21.89 -8.37 -5.97
CA PRO A 168 -22.85 -7.28 -6.08
C PRO A 168 -22.39 -6.00 -5.37
N GLU A 169 -22.57 -4.85 -6.01
CA GLU A 169 -22.24 -3.53 -5.47
C GLU A 169 -23.41 -3.01 -4.61
N ARG A 170 -23.13 -2.59 -3.37
CA ARG A 170 -24.14 -2.14 -2.40
C ARG A 170 -24.19 -0.62 -2.30
N PHE A 171 -25.36 -0.05 -2.56
CA PHE A 171 -25.71 1.35 -2.29
C PHE A 171 -26.59 1.43 -1.02
N PRO A 172 -26.37 2.39 -0.12
CA PRO A 172 -27.10 2.47 1.15
C PRO A 172 -28.57 2.87 1.00
N SER A 173 -28.97 3.46 -0.12
CA SER A 173 -30.35 3.88 -0.39
C SER A 173 -30.63 3.96 -1.89
N PHE A 174 -31.92 4.00 -2.26
CA PHE A 174 -32.32 4.21 -3.65
C PHE A 174 -31.85 5.59 -4.20
N ARG A 175 -31.76 6.61 -3.34
CA ARG A 175 -31.15 7.90 -3.71
C ARG A 175 -29.67 7.75 -4.07
N ALA A 176 -28.88 7.08 -3.24
CA ALA A 176 -27.45 6.88 -3.49
C ALA A 176 -27.20 6.07 -4.78
N PHE A 177 -28.05 5.08 -5.07
CA PHE A 177 -28.07 4.37 -6.35
C PHE A 177 -28.33 5.31 -7.54
N MET A 178 -29.38 6.13 -7.51
CA MET A 178 -29.67 7.06 -8.61
C MET A 178 -28.57 8.10 -8.84
N GLU A 179 -27.89 8.56 -7.77
CA GLU A 179 -26.72 9.44 -7.88
C GLU A 179 -25.48 8.71 -8.42
N ALA A 180 -25.33 7.41 -8.17
CA ALA A 180 -24.30 6.57 -8.81
C ALA A 180 -24.60 6.32 -10.29
N MET A 181 -25.86 6.10 -10.65
CA MET A 181 -26.30 5.94 -12.05
C MET A 181 -26.16 7.23 -12.87
N HIS A 182 -26.39 8.40 -12.26
CA HIS A 182 -26.07 9.69 -12.88
C HIS A 182 -24.55 9.84 -13.16
N ARG A 183 -23.71 9.43 -12.21
CA ARG A 183 -22.25 9.38 -12.35
C ARG A 183 -21.79 8.44 -13.47
N GLU A 184 -22.33 7.21 -13.50
CA GLU A 184 -22.07 6.24 -14.58
C GLU A 184 -22.43 6.80 -15.97
N PHE A 185 -23.59 7.46 -16.09
CA PHE A 185 -23.98 8.14 -17.32
C PHE A 185 -22.95 9.21 -17.77
N HIS A 186 -22.48 10.08 -16.89
CA HIS A 186 -21.46 11.09 -17.22
C HIS A 186 -20.11 10.48 -17.59
N GLN A 187 -19.70 9.42 -16.88
CA GLN A 187 -18.47 8.68 -17.19
C GLN A 187 -18.54 8.05 -18.59
N MET A 188 -19.60 7.25 -18.86
CA MET A 188 -19.77 6.55 -20.14
C MET A 188 -19.94 7.52 -21.32
N ARG A 189 -20.55 8.69 -21.12
CA ARG A 189 -20.63 9.74 -22.15
C ARG A 189 -19.30 10.44 -22.39
N THR A 190 -18.52 10.71 -21.34
CA THR A 190 -17.16 11.28 -21.51
C THR A 190 -16.25 10.33 -22.28
N ASP A 191 -16.25 9.04 -21.92
CA ASP A 191 -15.54 7.95 -22.62
C ASP A 191 -15.94 7.84 -24.10
N ARG A 192 -17.25 7.93 -24.39
CA ARG A 192 -17.80 7.82 -25.75
C ARG A 192 -17.40 9.03 -26.60
N SER A 193 -17.62 10.25 -26.10
CA SER A 193 -17.23 11.47 -26.79
C SER A 193 -15.71 11.54 -27.03
N ALA A 194 -14.87 11.12 -26.08
CA ALA A 194 -13.43 11.07 -26.25
C ALA A 194 -13.00 10.15 -27.42
N ARG A 195 -13.62 8.97 -27.58
CA ARG A 195 -13.39 8.06 -28.72
C ARG A 195 -13.83 8.65 -30.06
N GLU A 196 -14.78 9.59 -30.04
CA GLU A 196 -15.28 10.33 -31.20
C GLU A 196 -14.51 11.63 -31.48
N GLY A 197 -13.51 11.98 -30.66
CA GLY A 197 -12.78 13.25 -30.76
C GLY A 197 -13.58 14.48 -30.32
N ARG A 198 -14.63 14.29 -29.51
CA ARG A 198 -15.54 15.33 -29.00
C ARG A 198 -15.38 15.52 -27.48
N GLU A 199 -15.65 16.73 -27.00
CA GLU A 199 -15.68 17.02 -25.56
C GLU A 199 -17.10 16.95 -25.00
N PHE A 200 -17.31 16.23 -23.88
CA PHE A 200 -18.61 16.17 -23.22
C PHE A 200 -18.79 17.33 -22.21
N VAL A 201 -19.48 18.39 -22.64
CA VAL A 201 -19.60 19.66 -21.89
C VAL A 201 -21.05 20.06 -21.62
N ASN A 202 -21.45 20.05 -20.35
CA ASN A 202 -22.76 20.46 -19.86
C ASN A 202 -22.63 21.30 -18.57
N ALA A 203 -23.72 21.56 -17.84
CA ALA A 203 -23.69 22.37 -16.63
C ALA A 203 -22.94 21.68 -15.48
N THR A 204 -23.23 20.39 -15.23
CA THR A 204 -22.55 19.59 -14.21
C THR A 204 -21.06 19.44 -14.51
N THR A 205 -20.66 19.11 -15.74
CA THR A 205 -19.24 18.92 -16.06
C THR A 205 -18.44 20.21 -15.92
N ARG A 206 -18.93 21.36 -16.39
CA ARG A 206 -18.27 22.67 -16.17
C ARG A 206 -18.12 23.02 -14.68
N SER A 207 -19.09 22.64 -13.84
CA SER A 207 -18.99 22.83 -12.39
C SER A 207 -17.92 21.94 -11.76
N LEU A 208 -17.78 20.70 -12.24
CA LEU A 208 -16.77 19.76 -11.78
C LEU A 208 -15.36 20.13 -12.28
N ASP A 209 -15.22 20.64 -13.50
CA ASP A 209 -13.94 21.10 -14.03
C ASP A 209 -13.42 22.33 -13.27
N ALA A 210 -14.33 23.22 -12.84
CA ALA A 210 -14.01 24.29 -11.89
C ALA A 210 -13.64 23.74 -10.50
N SER A 211 -14.27 22.65 -10.04
CA SER A 211 -13.90 21.95 -8.79
C SER A 211 -12.51 21.31 -8.87
N VAL A 212 -12.14 20.69 -10.01
CA VAL A 212 -10.80 20.15 -10.26
C VAL A 212 -9.74 21.25 -10.22
N GLU A 213 -10.03 22.42 -10.79
CA GLU A 213 -9.10 23.56 -10.76
C GLU A 213 -9.00 24.20 -9.37
N ALA A 214 -10.09 24.25 -8.60
CA ALA A 214 -10.06 24.63 -7.19
C ALA A 214 -9.25 23.63 -6.34
N ALA A 215 -9.48 22.33 -6.52
CA ALA A 215 -8.75 21.26 -5.87
C ALA A 215 -7.25 21.29 -6.18
N ARG A 216 -6.86 21.65 -7.41
CA ARG A 216 -5.46 21.88 -7.79
C ARG A 216 -4.83 23.01 -6.97
N LEU A 217 -5.53 24.13 -6.80
CA LEU A 217 -5.06 25.27 -6.01
C LEU A 217 -5.02 24.92 -4.51
N ASP A 218 -6.01 24.18 -3.99
CA ASP A 218 -6.03 23.67 -2.62
C ASP A 218 -4.83 22.75 -2.35
N ALA A 219 -4.56 21.77 -3.22
CA ALA A 219 -3.42 20.86 -3.07
C ALA A 219 -2.07 21.58 -3.05
N LEU A 220 -1.90 22.63 -3.86
CA LEU A 220 -0.70 23.49 -3.86
C LEU A 220 -0.61 24.40 -2.63
N ALA A 221 -1.75 24.75 -2.03
CA ALA A 221 -1.87 25.57 -0.83
C ALA A 221 -1.87 24.76 0.49
N GLY A 222 -1.52 23.47 0.43
CA GLY A 222 -1.45 22.56 1.59
C GLY A 222 -2.75 21.81 1.93
N ARG A 223 -3.87 22.13 1.28
CA ARG A 223 -5.19 21.53 1.50
C ARG A 223 -5.40 20.24 0.69
N TYR A 224 -4.43 19.33 0.78
CA TYR A 224 -4.37 18.11 -0.04
C TYR A 224 -5.53 17.14 0.25
N GLU A 225 -6.10 17.16 1.46
CA GLU A 225 -7.22 16.31 1.88
C GLU A 225 -8.53 16.75 1.20
N GLN A 226 -8.80 18.06 1.23
CA GLN A 226 -9.96 18.67 0.58
C GLN A 226 -9.85 18.50 -0.95
N ALA A 227 -8.65 18.70 -1.49
CA ALA A 227 -8.35 18.43 -2.89
C ALA A 227 -8.58 16.97 -3.29
N SER A 228 -8.07 16.00 -2.50
CA SER A 228 -8.24 14.56 -2.79
C SER A 228 -9.71 14.14 -2.80
N ALA A 229 -10.55 14.72 -1.94
CA ALA A 229 -11.99 14.50 -1.92
C ALA A 229 -12.69 15.07 -3.17
N ALA A 230 -12.44 16.34 -3.51
CA ALA A 230 -13.01 16.98 -4.70
C ALA A 230 -12.55 16.30 -6.01
N LEU A 231 -11.30 15.85 -6.08
CA LEU A 231 -10.79 15.07 -7.21
C LEU A 231 -11.43 13.67 -7.26
N ALA A 232 -11.72 13.03 -6.12
CA ALA A 232 -12.44 11.75 -6.09
C ALA A 232 -13.86 11.87 -6.65
N GLU A 233 -14.57 12.95 -6.32
CA GLU A 233 -15.89 13.25 -6.90
C GLU A 233 -15.78 13.46 -8.42
N ALA A 234 -14.83 14.28 -8.89
CA ALA A 234 -14.64 14.54 -10.31
C ALA A 234 -14.26 13.29 -11.12
N ILE A 235 -13.45 12.38 -10.55
CA ILE A 235 -13.13 11.07 -11.14
C ILE A 235 -14.39 10.21 -11.30
N ALA A 236 -15.31 10.22 -10.33
CA ALA A 236 -16.56 9.48 -10.42
C ALA A 236 -17.54 10.01 -11.50
N TYR A 237 -17.30 11.21 -12.02
CA TYR A 237 -17.97 11.78 -13.19
C TYR A 237 -17.13 11.68 -14.48
N GLY A 238 -16.02 10.93 -14.46
CA GLY A 238 -15.11 10.74 -15.59
C GLY A 238 -14.35 12.00 -16.02
N ARG A 239 -14.20 13.02 -15.17
CA ARG A 239 -13.60 14.30 -15.58
C ARG A 239 -12.11 14.17 -15.91
N PRO A 240 -11.62 14.80 -17.00
CA PRO A 240 -10.21 14.77 -17.37
C PRO A 240 -9.35 15.47 -16.30
N ARG A 241 -8.03 15.21 -16.33
CA ARG A 241 -7.02 15.71 -15.37
C ARG A 241 -7.16 15.18 -13.93
N ALA A 242 -8.37 14.90 -13.46
CA ALA A 242 -8.67 14.60 -12.06
C ALA A 242 -7.91 13.37 -11.51
N THR A 243 -7.84 12.28 -12.27
CA THR A 243 -7.08 11.06 -11.91
C THR A 243 -5.59 11.35 -11.75
N GLY A 244 -4.96 11.97 -12.74
CA GLY A 244 -3.52 12.27 -12.71
C GLY A 244 -3.11 13.25 -11.62
N LEU A 245 -3.99 14.19 -11.26
CA LEU A 245 -3.82 15.05 -10.08
C LEU A 245 -3.92 14.24 -8.78
N ARG A 246 -4.97 13.42 -8.61
CA ARG A 246 -5.18 12.65 -7.38
C ARG A 246 -4.10 11.59 -7.16
N ASP A 247 -3.60 10.97 -8.22
CA ASP A 247 -2.53 9.96 -8.14
C ASP A 247 -1.21 10.54 -7.60
N GLN A 248 -0.89 11.81 -7.83
CA GLN A 248 0.27 12.46 -7.19
C GLN A 248 0.12 12.55 -5.67
N ILE A 249 -1.08 12.85 -5.19
CA ILE A 249 -1.40 12.85 -3.76
C ILE A 249 -1.26 11.43 -3.20
N ARG A 250 -1.92 10.45 -3.84
CA ARG A 250 -1.95 9.04 -3.38
C ARG A 250 -0.58 8.38 -3.39
N ARG A 251 0.27 8.68 -4.39
CA ARG A 251 1.67 8.21 -4.43
C ARG A 251 2.44 8.65 -3.19
N LEU A 252 2.33 9.92 -2.82
CA LEU A 252 3.02 10.52 -1.67
C LEU A 252 2.42 10.10 -0.32
N LEU A 253 1.16 9.67 -0.28
CA LEU A 253 0.55 9.02 0.89
C LEU A 253 0.93 7.54 1.06
N GLY A 254 1.68 6.96 0.12
CA GLY A 254 2.13 5.56 0.19
C GLY A 254 1.14 4.54 -0.38
N GLU A 255 0.34 4.90 -1.40
CA GLU A 255 -0.51 3.98 -2.17
C GLU A 255 0.12 3.59 -3.53
N PRO A 256 1.23 2.83 -3.60
CA PRO A 256 2.00 2.65 -4.84
C PRO A 256 1.28 1.80 -5.89
N CYS A 257 0.53 0.78 -5.50
CA CYS A 257 -0.01 -0.24 -6.41
C CYS A 257 -1.27 0.19 -7.19
N ALA A 258 -1.74 1.42 -6.99
CA ALA A 258 -3.03 1.87 -7.48
C ALA A 258 -2.98 3.26 -8.14
N VAL A 259 -1.79 3.73 -8.51
CA VAL A 259 -1.58 4.96 -9.29
C VAL A 259 -1.14 4.62 -10.72
N SER A 260 -1.65 5.38 -11.69
CA SER A 260 -1.30 5.28 -13.11
C SER A 260 -0.75 6.60 -13.67
N PHE A 261 -1.00 7.73 -12.97
CA PHE A 261 -0.76 9.08 -13.48
C PHE A 261 -1.45 9.33 -14.84
N HIS A 262 -2.64 8.77 -15.03
CA HIS A 262 -3.43 8.82 -16.27
C HIS A 262 -3.38 10.19 -16.98
N GLY A 263 -2.93 10.19 -18.23
CA GLY A 263 -2.74 11.38 -19.07
C GLY A 263 -1.41 12.12 -18.86
N LEU A 264 -0.81 12.05 -17.66
CA LEU A 264 0.53 12.61 -17.37
C LEU A 264 1.65 11.64 -17.77
N SER A 265 1.37 10.33 -17.74
CA SER A 265 2.23 9.29 -18.33
C SER A 265 2.48 9.53 -19.82
N ASP A 266 1.52 10.15 -20.49
CA ASP A 266 1.38 10.17 -21.95
C ASP A 266 1.81 11.53 -22.56
N ASP A 267 1.85 12.59 -21.75
CA ASP A 267 2.33 13.93 -22.12
C ASP A 267 3.86 14.04 -21.90
N PRO A 268 4.68 14.29 -22.94
CA PRO A 268 6.11 14.52 -22.83
C PRO A 268 6.53 15.63 -21.84
N ARG A 269 5.63 16.55 -21.47
CA ARG A 269 5.87 17.57 -20.43
C ARG A 269 6.00 16.97 -19.03
N TYR A 270 5.22 15.92 -18.72
CA TYR A 270 5.14 15.32 -17.39
C TYR A 270 5.83 13.96 -17.31
N ALA A 271 6.03 13.29 -18.45
CA ALA A 271 6.74 12.01 -18.57
C ALA A 271 8.08 11.92 -17.77
N PRO A 272 8.97 12.94 -17.75
CA PRO A 272 10.21 12.89 -16.95
C PRO A 272 10.01 12.85 -15.43
N GLU A 273 8.83 13.26 -14.94
CA GLU A 273 8.46 13.26 -13.53
C GLU A 273 7.80 11.93 -13.12
N VAL A 274 6.91 11.40 -13.95
CA VAL A 274 6.05 10.25 -13.58
C VAL A 274 6.55 8.89 -14.08
N LEU A 275 7.21 8.81 -15.25
CA LEU A 275 7.68 7.54 -15.79
C LEU A 275 8.77 6.88 -14.91
N PRO A 276 9.72 7.61 -14.31
CA PRO A 276 10.66 7.01 -13.35
C PRO A 276 9.96 6.38 -12.14
N VAL A 277 8.84 6.96 -11.68
CA VAL A 277 8.08 6.46 -10.52
C VAL A 277 7.38 5.15 -10.87
N LEU A 278 6.75 5.08 -12.04
CA LEU A 278 6.12 3.86 -12.55
C LEU A 278 7.18 2.77 -12.86
N ALA A 279 8.31 3.15 -13.46
CA ALA A 279 9.43 2.25 -13.74
C ALA A 279 10.06 1.68 -12.45
N THR A 280 10.08 2.46 -11.36
CA THR A 280 10.52 1.99 -10.05
C THR A 280 9.62 0.88 -9.51
N GLU A 281 8.29 1.03 -9.61
CA GLU A 281 7.37 -0.05 -9.21
C GLU A 281 7.46 -1.27 -10.14
N HIS A 282 7.61 -1.06 -11.44
CA HIS A 282 7.82 -2.14 -12.41
C HIS A 282 9.02 -3.03 -12.05
N ILE A 283 10.16 -2.40 -11.72
CA ILE A 283 11.38 -3.10 -11.26
C ILE A 283 11.14 -3.80 -9.91
N ARG A 284 10.51 -3.11 -8.94
CA ARG A 284 10.25 -3.66 -7.59
C ARG A 284 9.33 -4.89 -7.59
N ASN A 285 8.38 -4.97 -8.51
CA ASN A 285 7.43 -6.08 -8.62
C ASN A 285 7.92 -7.18 -9.58
N HIS A 286 9.14 -7.06 -10.14
CA HIS A 286 9.73 -8.00 -11.10
C HIS A 286 8.83 -8.31 -12.31
N TRP A 287 8.10 -7.31 -12.82
CA TRP A 287 7.24 -7.46 -13.99
C TRP A 287 8.04 -7.52 -15.30
N ASP A 288 7.46 -8.15 -16.32
CA ASP A 288 8.05 -8.26 -17.66
C ASP A 288 7.92 -6.95 -18.43
N ASP A 289 9.02 -6.44 -18.97
CA ASP A 289 9.13 -5.20 -19.75
C ASP A 289 8.16 -5.14 -20.94
N SER A 290 7.69 -6.30 -21.42
CA SER A 290 6.63 -6.43 -22.42
C SER A 290 5.28 -5.79 -22.00
N THR A 291 5.11 -5.45 -20.73
CA THR A 291 3.91 -4.76 -20.21
C THR A 291 4.10 -3.24 -20.08
N PHE A 292 5.31 -2.78 -19.79
CA PHE A 292 5.60 -1.36 -19.49
C PHE A 292 5.82 -0.54 -20.76
N LEU A 293 6.73 -0.97 -21.63
CA LEU A 293 7.17 -0.19 -22.79
C LEU A 293 6.15 -0.16 -23.97
N PRO A 294 5.41 -1.25 -24.28
CA PRO A 294 4.41 -1.21 -25.36
C PRO A 294 3.18 -0.37 -25.01
N SER A 295 2.89 -0.19 -23.72
CA SER A 295 1.79 0.66 -23.22
C SER A 295 2.08 2.16 -23.37
N ALA A 296 3.36 2.54 -23.52
CA ALA A 296 3.78 3.93 -23.63
C ALA A 296 3.60 4.49 -25.07
N PRO A 297 2.98 5.67 -25.23
CA PRO A 297 2.95 6.39 -26.50
C PRO A 297 4.34 6.61 -27.09
N GLU A 298 4.44 6.58 -28.42
CA GLU A 298 5.70 6.66 -29.15
C GLU A 298 6.47 7.98 -28.90
N THR A 299 5.75 9.03 -28.52
CA THR A 299 6.28 10.34 -28.09
C THR A 299 7.03 10.32 -26.76
N VAL A 300 6.71 9.38 -25.86
CA VAL A 300 7.30 9.28 -24.50
C VAL A 300 8.11 8.00 -24.30
N ARG A 301 8.00 7.01 -25.20
CA ARG A 301 8.75 5.75 -25.14
C ARG A 301 10.27 5.92 -24.95
N PRO A 302 10.97 6.84 -25.61
CA PRO A 302 12.40 7.06 -25.35
C PRO A 302 12.69 7.51 -23.90
N THR A 303 11.78 8.29 -23.29
CA THR A 303 11.87 8.68 -21.88
C THR A 303 11.58 7.51 -20.95
N ALA A 304 10.66 6.61 -21.31
CA ALA A 304 10.39 5.37 -20.57
C ALA A 304 11.60 4.41 -20.58
N GLU A 305 12.19 4.19 -21.76
CA GLU A 305 13.38 3.35 -21.97
C GLU A 305 14.60 3.88 -21.18
N GLU A 306 14.90 5.17 -21.31
CA GLU A 306 16.01 5.81 -20.58
C GLU A 306 15.79 5.82 -19.05
N SER A 307 14.53 5.97 -18.60
CA SER A 307 14.19 5.88 -17.17
C SER A 307 14.44 4.46 -16.63
N LEU A 308 13.92 3.43 -17.30
CA LEU A 308 14.16 2.03 -16.93
C LEU A 308 15.66 1.68 -16.92
N ARG A 309 16.40 2.12 -17.96
CA ARG A 309 17.84 1.91 -18.05
C ARG A 309 18.57 2.55 -16.87
N ARG A 310 18.36 3.85 -16.63
CA ARG A 310 19.03 4.57 -15.52
C ARG A 310 18.66 4.03 -14.14
N LEU A 311 17.44 3.54 -13.94
CA LEU A 311 17.03 2.91 -12.68
C LEU A 311 17.68 1.53 -12.47
N ARG A 312 17.81 0.72 -13.53
CA ARG A 312 18.56 -0.55 -13.50
C ARG A 312 20.05 -0.35 -13.26
N ASP A 313 20.63 0.67 -13.86
CA ASP A 313 22.04 1.03 -13.71
C ASP A 313 22.37 1.72 -12.36
N GLY A 314 21.37 1.99 -11.51
CA GLY A 314 21.54 2.82 -10.29
C GLY A 314 21.89 4.29 -10.55
N THR A 315 21.86 4.73 -11.81
CA THR A 315 22.29 6.07 -12.25
C THR A 315 21.14 7.07 -12.40
N PHE A 316 19.92 6.70 -12.02
CA PHE A 316 18.81 7.65 -11.95
C PHE A 316 19.09 8.71 -10.88
N ARG A 317 18.74 9.96 -11.21
CA ARG A 317 18.82 11.13 -10.33
C ARG A 317 17.62 12.00 -10.62
N TYR A 318 16.90 12.43 -9.59
CA TYR A 318 15.84 13.42 -9.75
C TYR A 318 16.43 14.81 -9.93
N THR A 319 16.19 15.45 -11.07
CA THR A 319 16.75 16.76 -11.42
C THR A 319 15.64 17.73 -11.83
N PRO A 320 14.98 18.41 -10.87
CA PRO A 320 13.91 19.37 -11.15
C PRO A 320 14.47 20.69 -11.70
N ALA A 321 13.57 21.59 -12.11
CA ALA A 321 13.94 22.92 -12.61
C ALA A 321 13.81 24.01 -11.53
N GLY A 322 14.70 25.01 -11.57
CA GLY A 322 14.65 26.19 -10.70
C GLY A 322 15.38 26.02 -9.35
N PRO A 323 15.13 26.91 -8.36
CA PRO A 323 15.89 26.95 -7.10
C PRO A 323 15.89 25.63 -6.32
N PHE A 324 14.77 24.91 -6.33
CA PHE A 324 14.60 23.60 -5.71
C PHE A 324 15.63 22.55 -6.18
N ALA A 325 16.20 22.69 -7.38
CA ALA A 325 17.24 21.79 -7.90
C ALA A 325 18.53 21.81 -7.06
N ALA A 326 18.91 22.98 -6.53
CA ALA A 326 20.09 23.09 -5.67
C ALA A 326 19.88 22.36 -4.34
N ALA A 327 18.70 22.54 -3.73
CA ALA A 327 18.31 21.85 -2.52
C ALA A 327 18.16 20.33 -2.70
N VAL A 328 17.77 19.87 -3.91
CA VAL A 328 17.71 18.44 -4.24
C VAL A 328 19.11 17.83 -4.33
N GLU A 329 20.08 18.44 -5.02
CA GLU A 329 21.46 17.91 -5.03
C GLU A 329 22.14 18.03 -3.65
N GLU A 330 21.88 19.09 -2.88
CA GLU A 330 22.39 19.23 -1.50
C GLU A 330 21.82 18.14 -0.58
N ALA A 331 20.49 17.95 -0.57
CA ALA A 331 19.85 16.88 0.18
C ALA A 331 20.31 15.49 -0.27
N ARG A 332 20.59 15.31 -1.58
CA ARG A 332 21.09 14.03 -2.12
C ARG A 332 22.49 13.73 -1.60
N GLU A 333 23.35 14.73 -1.50
CA GLU A 333 24.68 14.54 -0.91
C GLU A 333 24.60 14.31 0.61
N GLN A 334 23.77 15.07 1.34
CA GLN A 334 23.49 14.82 2.78
C GLN A 334 23.03 13.38 3.04
N ALA A 335 22.06 12.89 2.24
CA ALA A 335 21.56 11.52 2.33
C ALA A 335 22.59 10.45 1.90
N ARG A 336 23.50 10.74 0.95
CA ARG A 336 24.63 9.85 0.62
C ARG A 336 25.60 9.65 1.78
N TRP A 337 25.74 10.63 2.67
CA TRP A 337 26.53 10.54 3.90
C TRP A 337 25.73 10.04 5.12
N GLY A 338 24.47 9.65 4.92
CA GLY A 338 23.59 9.11 5.97
C GLY A 338 22.94 10.15 6.88
N ASP A 339 23.04 11.44 6.57
CA ASP A 339 22.40 12.52 7.32
C ASP A 339 20.95 12.73 6.78
N THR A 340 20.04 11.78 7.04
CA THR A 340 18.75 11.67 6.30
C THR A 340 17.68 12.66 6.75
N ASP A 341 17.61 12.98 8.04
CA ASP A 341 16.74 14.06 8.53
C ASP A 341 17.24 15.44 8.07
N ALA A 342 18.55 15.64 7.95
CA ALA A 342 19.12 16.86 7.37
C ALA A 342 18.73 17.00 5.88
N ALA A 343 18.86 15.92 5.11
CA ALA A 343 18.38 15.86 3.73
C ALA A 343 16.88 16.20 3.63
N TRP A 344 16.06 15.65 4.53
CA TRP A 344 14.64 15.98 4.59
C TRP A 344 14.38 17.46 4.91
N HIS A 345 15.09 18.02 5.90
CA HIS A 345 14.97 19.43 6.27
C HIS A 345 15.34 20.38 5.12
N THR A 346 16.37 20.03 4.34
CA THR A 346 16.80 20.77 3.15
C THR A 346 15.70 20.78 2.08
N LEU A 347 15.17 19.60 1.70
CA LEU A 347 14.05 19.49 0.76
C LEU A 347 12.82 20.28 1.24
N ARG A 348 12.41 20.07 2.50
CA ARG A 348 11.24 20.73 3.12
C ARG A 348 11.36 22.25 3.10
N THR A 349 12.54 22.79 3.37
CA THR A 349 12.75 24.25 3.49
C THR A 349 12.71 24.94 2.13
N SER A 350 13.15 24.29 1.06
CA SER A 350 13.10 24.83 -0.32
C SER A 350 11.83 24.46 -1.10
N LEU A 351 10.98 23.58 -0.58
CA LEU A 351 9.72 23.17 -1.21
C LEU A 351 8.76 24.34 -1.57
N PRO A 352 8.68 25.46 -0.82
CA PRO A 352 7.89 26.62 -1.25
C PRO A 352 8.35 27.24 -2.59
N GLU A 353 9.64 27.08 -2.94
CA GLU A 353 10.24 27.58 -4.18
C GLU A 353 10.15 26.58 -5.35
N TRP A 354 9.69 25.35 -5.09
CA TRP A 354 9.42 24.36 -6.14
C TRP A 354 8.39 24.89 -7.15
N ARG A 355 8.58 24.54 -8.42
CA ARG A 355 7.76 25.00 -9.54
C ARG A 355 7.19 23.80 -10.32
N PRO A 356 5.89 23.82 -10.64
CA PRO A 356 5.27 22.78 -11.44
C PRO A 356 5.71 22.87 -12.90
N LEU A 357 5.77 21.73 -13.59
CA LEU A 357 6.10 21.66 -15.02
C LEU A 357 4.94 22.17 -15.91
N GLY A 358 3.72 22.19 -15.38
CA GLY A 358 2.49 22.58 -16.08
C GLY A 358 1.28 22.53 -15.13
N PRO A 359 0.06 22.82 -15.62
CA PRO A 359 -1.15 22.90 -14.79
C PRO A 359 -1.60 21.56 -14.17
N ASP A 360 -0.98 20.43 -14.48
CA ASP A 360 -1.38 19.12 -13.94
C ASP A 360 -0.33 18.53 -12.99
N HIS A 361 0.79 19.22 -12.80
CA HIS A 361 1.83 18.85 -11.85
C HIS A 361 1.63 19.63 -10.54
N ILE A 362 1.38 18.92 -9.42
CA ILE A 362 1.07 19.51 -8.11
C ILE A 362 2.01 19.10 -6.97
N ALA A 363 2.90 18.13 -7.17
CA ALA A 363 3.96 17.78 -6.22
C ALA A 363 5.14 17.08 -6.94
N PRO A 364 6.39 17.25 -6.50
CA PRO A 364 7.59 16.62 -7.07
C PRO A 364 7.63 15.10 -6.83
N VAL A 365 6.76 14.34 -7.51
CA VAL A 365 6.63 12.89 -7.34
C VAL A 365 7.85 12.11 -7.85
N GLY A 366 8.65 12.68 -8.76
CA GLY A 366 9.87 12.07 -9.27
C GLY A 366 10.95 11.85 -8.21
N LEU A 367 10.86 12.54 -7.05
CA LEU A 367 11.66 12.21 -5.86
C LEU A 367 11.45 10.75 -5.41
N CYS A 368 10.27 10.17 -5.62
CA CYS A 368 9.94 8.80 -5.26
C CYS A 368 10.66 7.73 -6.11
N ALA A 369 11.41 8.15 -7.13
CA ALA A 369 12.19 7.30 -8.02
C ALA A 369 13.72 7.47 -7.86
N ASP A 370 14.19 8.50 -7.14
CA ASP A 370 15.62 8.63 -6.86
C ASP A 370 16.06 7.57 -5.83
N PRO A 371 17.11 6.76 -6.10
CA PRO A 371 17.51 5.69 -5.19
C PRO A 371 18.05 6.21 -3.84
N VAL A 372 18.49 7.47 -3.77
CA VAL A 372 18.95 8.14 -2.55
C VAL A 372 17.80 8.88 -1.84
N LEU A 373 17.00 9.66 -2.58
CA LEU A 373 15.97 10.52 -2.00
C LEU A 373 14.60 9.86 -1.84
N GLY A 374 14.27 8.86 -2.67
CA GLY A 374 13.01 8.10 -2.58
C GLY A 374 12.79 7.42 -1.22
N PRO A 375 13.82 6.77 -0.61
CA PRO A 375 13.73 6.25 0.75
C PRO A 375 13.42 7.30 1.83
N LEU A 376 13.63 8.59 1.57
CA LEU A 376 13.27 9.65 2.51
C LEU A 376 11.75 9.90 2.57
N LEU A 377 11.00 9.56 1.52
CA LEU A 377 9.55 9.78 1.41
C LEU A 377 8.75 8.69 2.13
N THR A 378 8.83 8.69 3.46
CA THR A 378 7.86 7.97 4.31
C THR A 378 6.48 8.63 4.24
N PRO A 379 5.37 7.94 4.55
CA PRO A 379 4.02 8.53 4.47
C PRO A 379 3.85 9.78 5.33
N GLU A 380 4.58 9.90 6.44
CA GLU A 380 4.58 11.04 7.35
C GLU A 380 5.21 12.27 6.69
N ARG A 381 6.41 12.11 6.12
CA ARG A 381 7.11 13.14 5.33
C ARG A 381 6.36 13.45 4.02
N GLY A 382 5.66 12.47 3.42
CA GLY A 382 4.78 12.65 2.28
C GLY A 382 3.55 13.51 2.58
N ARG A 383 2.88 13.29 3.73
CA ARG A 383 1.81 14.18 4.22
C ARG A 383 2.34 15.59 4.50
N GLU A 384 3.52 15.73 5.08
CA GLU A 384 4.16 17.04 5.33
C GLU A 384 4.45 17.79 4.01
N LEU A 385 4.97 17.10 2.99
CA LEU A 385 5.19 17.66 1.65
C LEU A 385 3.88 18.16 1.03
N LEU A 386 2.85 17.31 1.06
CA LEU A 386 1.52 17.62 0.52
C LEU A 386 0.84 18.78 1.26
N ALA A 387 1.02 18.87 2.58
CA ALA A 387 0.52 19.93 3.43
C ALA A 387 1.35 21.24 3.37
N THR A 388 2.57 21.20 2.85
CA THR A 388 3.42 22.40 2.70
C THR A 388 2.99 23.24 1.49
N PRO A 389 2.64 24.53 1.67
CA PRO A 389 2.31 25.42 0.56
C PRO A 389 3.50 25.61 -0.39
N ARG A 390 3.25 25.54 -1.70
CA ARG A 390 4.28 25.51 -2.75
C ARG A 390 3.79 26.15 -4.05
N ALA A 391 4.69 26.30 -5.02
CA ALA A 391 4.41 27.01 -6.29
C ALA A 391 3.87 28.44 -6.09
N GLY A 392 4.32 29.12 -5.02
CA GLY A 392 3.88 30.48 -4.66
C GLY A 392 2.51 30.59 -3.98
N GLN A 393 1.79 29.48 -3.76
CA GLN A 393 0.50 29.50 -3.04
C GLN A 393 0.70 29.81 -1.55
N GLN A 394 -0.35 30.36 -0.94
CA GLN A 394 -0.38 30.72 0.49
C GLN A 394 -1.23 29.73 1.28
N GLY A 395 -0.75 29.34 2.46
CA GLY A 395 -1.43 28.43 3.38
C GLY A 395 -0.72 28.37 4.72
N SER A 396 -1.26 27.61 5.67
CA SER A 396 -0.58 27.33 6.94
C SER A 396 0.54 26.31 6.71
N ALA A 397 1.74 26.59 7.24
CA ALA A 397 2.78 25.57 7.30
C ALA A 397 2.33 24.42 8.23
N PRO A 398 2.56 23.14 7.86
CA PRO A 398 2.26 22.01 8.72
C PRO A 398 3.17 22.01 9.95
N ALA A 399 2.76 21.27 10.99
CA ALA A 399 3.71 20.83 12.02
C ALA A 399 4.71 19.87 11.36
N PRO A 400 6.02 19.99 11.64
CA PRO A 400 7.01 19.18 10.97
C PRO A 400 6.86 17.70 11.35
N ALA A 401 7.22 16.79 10.43
CA ALA A 401 7.37 15.38 10.78
C ALA A 401 8.46 15.24 11.85
N ALA A 402 8.28 14.29 12.77
CA ALA A 402 9.33 13.96 13.73
C ALA A 402 10.53 13.33 13.02
N ASP A 403 11.73 13.71 13.45
CA ASP A 403 13.01 13.15 12.98
C ASP A 403 12.97 11.61 13.01
N GLN A 404 13.39 10.98 11.90
CA GLN A 404 13.19 9.56 11.63
C GLN A 404 14.49 8.74 11.70
N ASP A 405 15.66 9.37 11.68
CA ASP A 405 16.94 8.70 11.91
C ASP A 405 16.97 8.19 13.37
N PRO A 406 16.89 6.87 13.62
CA PRO A 406 16.90 6.38 14.98
C PRO A 406 18.27 6.68 15.60
N PRO A 407 18.35 7.12 16.88
CA PRO A 407 19.63 7.47 17.48
C PRO A 407 20.60 6.28 17.44
N GLY A 408 21.64 6.40 16.63
CA GLY A 408 22.62 5.36 16.37
C GLY A 408 22.19 4.35 15.30
N LEU A 409 22.30 3.06 15.63
CA LEU A 409 22.38 1.97 14.63
C LEU A 409 21.22 0.97 14.70
N ALA A 410 20.10 1.34 15.34
CA ALA A 410 18.99 0.41 15.57
C ALA A 410 18.43 -0.20 14.27
N TRP A 411 18.45 0.57 13.17
CA TRP A 411 17.99 0.18 11.84
C TRP A 411 18.74 -1.02 11.24
N LEU A 412 19.99 -1.29 11.66
CA LEU A 412 20.77 -2.45 11.17
C LEU A 412 20.22 -3.81 11.60
N ALA A 413 19.25 -3.83 12.52
CA ALA A 413 18.60 -5.06 12.97
C ALA A 413 17.06 -4.98 12.94
N ASP A 414 16.49 -3.90 12.40
CA ASP A 414 15.05 -3.85 12.16
C ASP A 414 14.76 -4.72 10.93
N THR A 415 14.17 -5.90 11.19
CA THR A 415 14.10 -7.00 10.23
C THR A 415 12.81 -7.03 9.41
N ASP A 416 11.91 -6.07 9.60
CA ASP A 416 10.61 -6.07 8.93
C ASP A 416 10.64 -5.36 7.54
N ARG A 417 9.70 -5.77 6.67
CA ARG A 417 9.39 -5.19 5.35
C ARG A 417 10.59 -4.88 4.43
N GLY A 418 11.39 -5.91 4.11
CA GLY A 418 12.31 -5.90 2.96
C GLY A 418 13.79 -5.66 3.30
N SER A 419 14.15 -5.62 4.58
CA SER A 419 15.55 -5.57 5.00
C SER A 419 16.23 -6.95 4.93
N ILE A 420 16.49 -7.43 3.72
CA ILE A 420 17.28 -8.65 3.50
C ILE A 420 18.78 -8.32 3.63
N LEU A 421 19.23 -8.09 4.86
CA LEU A 421 20.64 -8.24 5.23
C LEU A 421 20.79 -9.61 5.89
N THR A 422 21.09 -10.63 5.07
CA THR A 422 21.40 -11.98 5.55
C THR A 422 22.71 -11.97 6.32
N SER A 423 23.83 -11.63 5.65
CA SER A 423 25.10 -11.31 6.29
C SER A 423 25.44 -9.82 6.16
N TYR A 424 26.31 -9.33 7.04
CA TYR A 424 26.93 -8.00 6.93
C TYR A 424 28.30 -7.95 7.62
N ARG A 425 29.20 -7.13 7.07
CA ARG A 425 30.37 -6.60 7.79
C ARG A 425 30.12 -5.12 8.07
N PHE A 426 30.48 -4.69 9.26
CA PHE A 426 30.25 -3.35 9.74
C PHE A 426 31.46 -2.85 10.52
N LEU A 427 31.83 -1.57 10.35
CA LEU A 427 32.93 -0.93 11.06
C LEU A 427 32.47 0.47 11.52
N LEU A 428 32.77 0.80 12.76
CA LEU A 428 32.63 2.13 13.38
C LEU A 428 34.00 2.74 13.64
N VAL A 429 34.10 4.08 13.56
CA VAL A 429 35.28 4.84 14.01
C VAL A 429 34.84 6.13 14.71
N GLU A 430 35.47 6.41 15.85
CA GLU A 430 35.24 7.58 16.70
C GLU A 430 36.07 8.79 16.24
N GLY A 431 35.49 9.99 16.22
CA GLY A 431 36.21 11.24 15.93
C GLY A 431 36.69 11.41 14.49
N VAL A 432 36.14 10.62 13.55
CA VAL A 432 36.51 10.62 12.13
C VAL A 432 35.31 10.99 11.28
N GLU A 433 35.47 11.93 10.35
CA GLU A 433 34.42 12.30 9.39
C GLU A 433 34.19 11.19 8.35
N PRO A 434 32.96 10.96 7.87
CA PRO A 434 32.66 9.86 6.94
C PRO A 434 33.55 9.85 5.69
N ALA A 435 33.78 11.02 5.09
CA ALA A 435 34.64 11.21 3.92
C ALA A 435 36.13 10.85 4.14
N GLN A 436 36.58 10.72 5.40
CA GLN A 436 37.95 10.32 5.74
C GLN A 436 38.10 8.80 5.91
N LEU A 437 36.99 8.05 6.03
CA LEU A 437 37.04 6.60 6.26
C LEU A 437 37.69 5.82 5.10
N PRO A 438 37.35 6.06 3.81
CA PRO A 438 38.01 5.36 2.71
C PRO A 438 39.53 5.54 2.71
N ALA A 439 40.01 6.76 2.95
CA ALA A 439 41.43 7.10 2.99
C ALA A 439 42.17 6.50 4.21
N ARG A 440 41.49 6.30 5.35
CA ARG A 440 42.08 5.66 6.54
C ARG A 440 42.18 4.15 6.41
N ILE A 441 41.20 3.50 5.79
CA ILE A 441 41.14 2.03 5.67
C ILE A 441 42.00 1.54 4.49
N GLY A 442 41.98 2.23 3.35
CA GLY A 442 42.74 1.86 2.14
C GLY A 442 44.22 2.25 2.13
N ALA A 443 44.76 2.80 3.22
CA ALA A 443 46.06 3.45 3.25
C ALA A 443 47.27 2.54 2.92
N ASP A 444 47.17 1.25 3.22
CA ASP A 444 48.29 0.29 3.14
C ASP A 444 48.20 -0.64 1.91
N GLY A 445 47.77 -0.10 0.76
CA GLY A 445 47.84 -0.78 -0.54
C GLY A 445 46.66 -1.70 -0.88
N ILE A 446 45.53 -1.58 -0.17
CA ILE A 446 44.29 -2.30 -0.50
C ILE A 446 43.49 -1.46 -1.52
N PRO A 447 43.29 -1.93 -2.77
CA PRO A 447 42.33 -1.31 -3.68
C PRO A 447 40.89 -1.69 -3.30
N GLY A 448 39.91 -0.80 -3.54
CA GLY A 448 38.50 -1.22 -3.62
C GLY A 448 37.46 -0.32 -2.95
N LEU A 449 37.82 0.51 -1.98
CA LEU A 449 36.85 1.36 -1.27
C LEU A 449 36.25 2.42 -2.20
N ARG A 450 34.98 2.25 -2.54
CA ARG A 450 34.23 3.09 -3.49
C ARG A 450 33.68 4.36 -2.85
N GLU A 451 33.10 5.25 -3.68
CA GLU A 451 32.28 6.37 -3.21
C GLU A 451 31.08 5.90 -2.37
N PRO A 452 30.51 6.77 -1.50
CA PRO A 452 29.26 6.51 -0.82
C PRO A 452 28.14 6.18 -1.80
N MET A 453 27.56 5.00 -1.62
CA MET A 453 26.50 4.40 -2.43
C MET A 453 25.35 3.95 -1.51
N THR A 454 24.15 3.81 -2.05
CA THR A 454 22.98 3.44 -1.22
C THR A 454 22.99 1.97 -0.84
N LEU A 455 22.18 1.62 0.17
CA LEU A 455 21.89 0.22 0.50
C LEU A 455 21.25 -0.55 -0.67
N TRP A 456 20.63 0.15 -1.63
CA TRP A 456 20.08 -0.45 -2.86
C TRP A 456 21.19 -0.73 -3.88
N ASP A 457 22.07 0.24 -4.14
CA ASP A 457 23.20 0.07 -5.06
C ASP A 457 24.12 -1.08 -4.59
N ALA A 458 24.40 -1.13 -3.28
CA ALA A 458 25.24 -2.15 -2.66
C ALA A 458 24.60 -3.56 -2.65
N ARG A 459 23.27 -3.67 -2.88
CA ARG A 459 22.57 -4.95 -3.04
C ARG A 459 22.52 -5.43 -4.50
N ASN A 460 22.62 -4.52 -5.47
CA ASN A 460 22.41 -4.83 -6.89
C ASN A 460 23.70 -4.94 -7.73
N ASP A 461 24.88 -4.57 -7.19
CA ASP A 461 26.15 -4.90 -7.85
C ASP A 461 26.47 -6.41 -7.74
N HIS A 462 26.05 -7.16 -8.76
CA HIS A 462 26.30 -8.59 -8.88
C HIS A 462 27.77 -8.96 -9.19
N GLY A 463 28.71 -8.00 -9.22
CA GLY A 463 30.15 -8.27 -9.29
C GLY A 463 30.79 -8.78 -7.99
N LEU A 464 30.06 -8.74 -6.87
CA LEU A 464 30.56 -8.94 -5.49
C LEU A 464 30.83 -10.39 -5.07
N SER A 465 31.56 -11.16 -5.88
CA SER A 465 31.99 -12.54 -5.56
C SER A 465 33.50 -12.75 -5.71
N THR A 466 34.32 -11.88 -5.11
CA THR A 466 35.74 -12.17 -4.86
C THR A 466 35.94 -12.75 -3.46
N SER A 467 36.82 -13.76 -3.31
CA SER A 467 37.06 -14.45 -2.03
C SER A 467 38.18 -13.80 -1.20
N GLY A 468 38.14 -12.47 -1.13
CA GLY A 468 39.18 -11.61 -0.56
C GLY A 468 38.61 -10.36 0.13
N ASP A 469 39.49 -9.59 0.77
CA ASP A 469 39.15 -8.49 1.68
C ASP A 469 38.78 -7.16 0.97
N GLU A 470 38.22 -7.24 -0.24
CA GLU A 470 37.95 -6.10 -1.15
C GLU A 470 36.63 -5.38 -0.81
N ALA A 471 36.65 -4.61 0.28
CA ALA A 471 35.45 -4.03 0.87
C ALA A 471 34.69 -3.03 -0.03
N VAL A 472 33.44 -3.35 -0.37
CA VAL A 472 32.45 -2.38 -0.88
C VAL A 472 31.56 -1.94 0.27
N ALA A 473 31.52 -0.64 0.55
CA ALA A 473 30.87 -0.11 1.75
C ALA A 473 29.98 1.10 1.49
N VAL A 474 28.79 1.07 2.08
CA VAL A 474 27.98 2.25 2.41
C VAL A 474 28.70 2.98 3.55
N VAL A 475 28.94 4.30 3.42
CA VAL A 475 29.72 5.09 4.39
C VAL A 475 28.88 6.26 4.89
N GLY A 476 28.78 6.46 6.21
CA GLY A 476 27.98 7.54 6.77
C GLY A 476 28.21 7.83 8.26
N ARG A 477 27.36 8.66 8.88
CA ARG A 477 27.42 8.97 10.33
C ARG A 477 26.66 7.95 11.18
N ALA A 478 27.12 7.72 12.41
CA ALA A 478 26.55 6.77 13.37
C ALA A 478 26.17 7.44 14.70
N GLY A 479 25.48 8.58 14.61
CA GLY A 479 25.19 9.44 15.76
C GLY A 479 26.39 10.32 16.17
N PRO A 480 26.31 10.98 17.34
CA PRO A 480 27.23 12.06 17.70
C PRO A 480 28.71 11.61 17.80
N GLY A 481 29.53 12.08 16.86
CA GLY A 481 30.99 11.88 16.87
C GLY A 481 31.49 10.53 16.34
N TRP A 482 30.61 9.71 15.74
CA TRP A 482 30.98 8.43 15.14
C TRP A 482 30.60 8.38 13.66
N SER A 483 31.41 7.67 12.87
CA SER A 483 31.13 7.37 11.47
C SER A 483 31.30 5.87 11.20
N PHE A 484 30.61 5.35 10.20
CA PHE A 484 30.55 3.92 9.89
C PHE A 484 30.89 3.58 8.43
N THR A 485 31.24 2.31 8.20
CA THR A 485 31.24 1.64 6.90
C THR A 485 30.47 0.32 7.00
N LEU A 486 29.47 0.09 6.14
CA LEU A 486 28.65 -1.13 6.09
C LEU A 486 28.77 -1.82 4.74
N GLU A 487 29.15 -3.10 4.75
CA GLU A 487 29.16 -4.00 3.61
C GLU A 487 28.01 -5.02 3.76
N PRO A 488 26.98 -4.98 2.91
CA PRO A 488 25.89 -5.95 2.92
C PRO A 488 26.29 -7.23 2.18
N GLY A 489 25.89 -8.39 2.70
CA GLY A 489 26.08 -9.68 2.03
C GLY A 489 27.53 -10.12 1.75
N PRO A 490 28.52 -9.89 2.63
CA PRO A 490 29.90 -10.34 2.38
C PRO A 490 29.98 -11.87 2.21
N GLY A 491 30.93 -12.30 1.37
CA GLY A 491 31.23 -13.72 1.17
C GLY A 491 31.71 -14.42 2.44
N GLY A 492 31.46 -15.73 2.53
CA GLY A 492 31.60 -16.50 3.77
C GLY A 492 32.95 -16.37 4.49
N PHE A 493 32.89 -16.12 5.80
CA PHE A 493 34.01 -15.72 6.66
C PHE A 493 35.15 -16.76 6.77
N ASP A 494 36.35 -16.43 6.26
CA ASP A 494 37.59 -17.17 6.50
C ASP A 494 38.48 -16.46 7.54
N GLU A 495 38.45 -16.95 8.78
CA GLU A 495 39.25 -16.46 9.91
C GLU A 495 40.77 -16.49 9.67
N LYS A 496 41.27 -17.27 8.70
CA LYS A 496 42.68 -17.30 8.33
C LYS A 496 43.08 -16.21 7.32
N ARG A 497 42.11 -15.55 6.70
CA ARG A 497 42.31 -14.46 5.72
C ARG A 497 41.89 -13.10 6.26
N PHE A 498 40.91 -13.06 7.16
CA PHE A 498 40.34 -11.84 7.70
C PHE A 498 41.40 -10.92 8.33
N VAL A 499 41.63 -9.76 7.72
CA VAL A 499 42.44 -8.68 8.31
C VAL A 499 41.50 -7.58 8.79
N SER A 500 41.44 -7.37 10.11
CA SER A 500 40.51 -6.41 10.71
C SER A 500 40.78 -4.97 10.22
N PRO A 501 39.87 -4.33 9.45
CA PRO A 501 40.07 -2.96 8.95
C PRO A 501 40.10 -1.93 10.09
N ALA A 502 39.57 -2.29 11.27
CA ALA A 502 39.64 -1.50 12.49
C ALA A 502 41.08 -1.17 12.92
N VAL A 503 42.08 -1.98 12.56
CA VAL A 503 43.50 -1.71 12.85
C VAL A 503 44.00 -0.46 12.10
N ALA A 504 43.74 -0.37 10.79
CA ALA A 504 44.10 0.82 10.02
C ALA A 504 43.21 2.03 10.39
N ALA A 505 41.91 1.80 10.57
CA ALA A 505 40.92 2.84 10.85
C ALA A 505 41.15 3.55 12.20
N SER A 506 41.52 2.79 13.25
CA SER A 506 41.71 3.30 14.63
C SER A 506 43.00 4.10 14.85
N ARG A 507 43.78 4.42 13.82
CA ARG A 507 44.98 5.28 13.95
C ARG A 507 44.59 6.66 14.52
N GLY A 508 44.85 6.89 15.80
CA GLY A 508 44.44 8.09 16.54
C GLY A 508 42.95 8.13 16.95
N ALA A 509 42.27 6.97 17.00
CA ALA A 509 40.84 6.84 17.26
C ALA A 509 40.50 5.52 17.99
N ARG A 510 39.23 5.34 18.37
CA ARG A 510 38.64 4.03 18.69
C ARG A 510 37.88 3.52 17.46
N ALA A 511 37.92 2.22 17.20
CA ALA A 511 37.12 1.60 16.15
C ALA A 511 36.51 0.27 16.60
N VAL A 512 35.38 -0.11 16.01
CA VAL A 512 34.66 -1.35 16.32
C VAL A 512 34.27 -2.03 15.02
N THR A 513 34.78 -3.23 14.74
CA THR A 513 34.28 -4.09 13.66
C THR A 513 33.33 -5.14 14.20
N VAL A 514 32.20 -5.31 13.51
CA VAL A 514 31.23 -6.39 13.67
C VAL A 514 31.14 -7.17 12.36
N TRP A 515 31.09 -8.49 12.44
CA TRP A 515 30.68 -9.37 11.33
C TRP A 515 29.48 -10.19 11.82
N SER A 516 28.48 -10.36 10.96
CA SER A 516 27.33 -11.22 11.26
C SER A 516 26.94 -12.01 10.01
N GLU A 517 26.80 -13.31 10.16
CA GLU A 517 26.16 -14.23 9.22
C GLU A 517 24.90 -14.81 9.90
N PRO A 518 23.83 -15.11 9.16
CA PRO A 518 22.58 -15.58 9.73
C PRO A 518 22.63 -17.10 9.96
N PHE A 519 21.52 -17.67 10.40
CA PHE A 519 21.35 -19.13 10.41
C PHE A 519 21.18 -19.66 8.98
N GLU A 520 21.84 -20.77 8.66
CA GLU A 520 21.56 -21.59 7.49
C GLU A 520 21.04 -22.96 7.97
N GLY A 521 19.71 -23.07 8.05
CA GLY A 521 19.04 -24.20 8.70
C GLY A 521 19.38 -24.29 10.19
N ASP A 522 19.63 -25.50 10.68
CA ASP A 522 19.94 -25.78 12.10
C ASP A 522 21.33 -25.27 12.57
N ARG A 523 22.06 -24.49 11.75
CA ARG A 523 23.42 -24.04 12.04
C ARG A 523 23.47 -22.54 12.30
N PHE A 524 23.92 -22.17 13.50
CA PHE A 524 24.28 -20.80 13.87
C PHE A 524 25.49 -20.34 13.02
N GLY A 525 25.38 -19.19 12.35
CA GLY A 525 26.43 -18.60 11.50
C GLY A 525 27.63 -18.05 12.27
N HIS A 526 28.49 -17.26 11.61
CA HIS A 526 29.55 -16.53 12.30
C HIS A 526 29.07 -15.20 12.86
N PHE A 527 29.44 -14.91 14.11
CA PHE A 527 29.44 -13.54 14.63
C PHE A 527 30.84 -13.17 15.12
N LEU A 528 31.34 -12.00 14.74
CA LEU A 528 32.60 -11.43 15.21
C LEU A 528 32.35 -10.06 15.82
N LEU A 529 33.01 -9.77 16.94
CA LEU A 529 33.32 -8.40 17.34
C LEU A 529 34.83 -8.25 17.56
N SER A 530 35.38 -7.12 17.14
CA SER A 530 36.73 -6.65 17.43
C SER A 530 36.67 -5.16 17.75
N VAL A 531 37.24 -4.73 18.88
CA VAL A 531 37.38 -3.33 19.26
C VAL A 531 38.87 -2.99 19.28
N THR A 532 39.25 -1.99 18.50
CA THR A 532 40.61 -1.49 18.42
C THR A 532 40.69 -0.05 18.91
N GLN A 533 41.88 0.33 19.38
CA GLN A 533 42.20 1.71 19.73
C GLN A 533 43.65 1.99 19.34
N ASN A 534 43.90 3.12 18.66
CA ASN A 534 45.24 3.54 18.21
C ASN A 534 46.02 2.50 17.37
N GLY A 535 45.34 1.53 16.74
CA GLY A 535 45.95 0.46 15.94
C GLY A 535 46.09 -0.90 16.63
N GLU A 536 45.68 -1.06 17.89
CA GLU A 536 45.78 -2.34 18.63
C GLU A 536 44.40 -2.89 19.01
N GLU A 537 44.16 -4.21 18.92
CA GLU A 537 42.91 -4.84 19.40
C GLU A 537 42.88 -4.83 20.93
N THR A 538 41.96 -4.05 21.50
CA THR A 538 41.78 -3.93 22.95
C THR A 538 41.00 -5.13 23.50
N TYR A 539 39.92 -5.53 22.82
CA TYR A 539 39.15 -6.74 23.12
C TYR A 539 38.31 -7.18 21.92
N GLY A 540 37.93 -8.45 21.88
CA GLY A 540 37.11 -9.02 20.82
C GLY A 540 36.56 -10.40 21.18
N PHE A 541 35.58 -10.87 20.42
CA PHE A 541 35.09 -12.24 20.53
C PHE A 541 34.59 -12.76 19.19
N THR A 542 34.58 -14.08 19.03
CA THR A 542 34.02 -14.79 17.88
C THR A 542 33.03 -15.83 18.39
N VAL A 543 31.80 -15.82 17.90
CA VAL A 543 30.78 -16.83 18.18
C VAL A 543 30.53 -17.66 16.91
N ARG A 544 30.43 -18.97 17.11
CA ARG A 544 30.12 -19.98 16.11
C ARG A 544 29.15 -20.99 16.72
N SER A 545 28.51 -21.81 15.89
CA SER A 545 27.78 -23.00 16.36
C SER A 545 28.61 -23.81 17.36
N GLY A 546 28.17 -23.82 18.63
CA GLY A 546 28.80 -24.56 19.73
C GLY A 546 30.12 -24.00 20.30
N THR A 547 30.68 -22.88 19.81
CA THR A 547 31.98 -22.35 20.31
C THR A 547 32.03 -20.83 20.42
N ILE A 548 32.73 -20.34 21.44
CA ILE A 548 32.93 -18.91 21.73
C ILE A 548 34.42 -18.65 21.98
N GLY A 549 35.10 -17.99 21.05
CA GLY A 549 36.44 -17.44 21.24
C GLY A 549 36.38 -16.07 21.90
N ARG A 550 37.29 -15.79 22.86
CA ARG A 550 37.40 -14.48 23.55
C ARG A 550 38.84 -13.96 23.44
N ARG A 551 39.01 -12.66 23.22
CA ARG A 551 40.29 -11.94 23.12
C ARG A 551 40.21 -10.67 23.98
N GLY A 552 41.24 -10.40 24.78
CA GLY A 552 41.28 -9.24 25.68
C GLY A 552 40.21 -9.22 26.79
N PRO A 553 40.18 -8.16 27.62
CA PRO A 553 39.21 -7.99 28.71
C PRO A 553 37.87 -7.47 28.18
N ILE A 554 37.00 -8.37 27.71
CA ILE A 554 35.65 -8.04 27.23
C ILE A 554 34.81 -7.44 28.38
N PRO A 555 34.15 -6.26 28.19
CA PRO A 555 33.24 -5.70 29.19
C PRO A 555 32.07 -6.62 29.54
N ALA A 556 31.68 -6.67 30.82
CA ALA A 556 30.65 -7.62 31.32
C ALA A 556 29.23 -7.43 30.74
N ALA A 557 28.99 -6.33 30.03
CA ALA A 557 27.77 -6.07 29.27
C ALA A 557 27.83 -6.62 27.82
N LEU A 558 29.04 -6.87 27.31
CA LEU A 558 29.31 -7.47 26.00
C LEU A 558 29.77 -8.93 26.12
N ASP A 559 29.53 -9.59 27.26
CA ASP A 559 29.90 -11.00 27.44
C ASP A 559 29.12 -11.89 26.45
N PRO A 560 29.78 -12.57 25.50
CA PRO A 560 29.10 -13.44 24.55
C PRO A 560 28.35 -14.60 25.24
N GLY A 561 28.72 -14.99 26.47
CA GLY A 561 27.97 -15.99 27.24
C GLY A 561 26.60 -15.49 27.75
N ARG A 562 26.33 -14.18 27.70
CA ARG A 562 25.04 -13.56 28.02
C ARG A 562 24.25 -13.17 26.77
N LEU A 563 24.95 -12.65 25.76
CA LEU A 563 24.34 -12.25 24.48
C LEU A 563 23.96 -13.47 23.62
N PHE A 564 24.77 -14.54 23.67
CA PHE A 564 24.59 -15.76 22.89
C PHE A 564 24.43 -16.96 23.83
N LEU A 565 23.28 -17.03 24.49
CA LEU A 565 22.87 -18.21 25.25
C LEU A 565 22.80 -19.43 24.30
N PRO A 566 23.41 -20.58 24.65
CA PRO A 566 23.24 -21.79 23.87
C PRO A 566 21.78 -22.23 23.92
N ALA A 567 21.21 -22.57 22.77
CA ALA A 567 19.93 -23.26 22.73
C ALA A 567 20.04 -24.56 23.55
N ASN A 568 19.05 -24.85 24.40
CA ASN A 568 19.02 -26.11 25.14
C ASN A 568 19.10 -27.28 24.14
N PRO A 569 20.05 -28.23 24.31
CA PRO A 569 20.04 -29.43 23.48
C PRO A 569 18.72 -30.16 23.71
N SER A 570 17.95 -30.35 22.65
CA SER A 570 16.71 -31.12 22.73
C SER A 570 17.03 -32.53 23.23
N PRO A 571 16.29 -33.06 24.23
CA PRO A 571 16.64 -34.34 24.86
C PRO A 571 16.38 -35.49 23.88
N SER A 572 17.42 -35.89 23.15
CA SER A 572 17.46 -37.00 22.20
C SER A 572 17.45 -38.36 22.91
N GLY A 573 16.35 -38.63 23.60
CA GLY A 573 16.13 -39.85 24.41
C GLY A 573 14.87 -40.60 24.01
N TRP A 574 14.90 -41.33 22.89
CA TRP A 574 13.87 -42.33 22.55
C TRP A 574 13.99 -43.57 23.44
N ALA A 575 13.65 -43.41 24.72
CA ALA A 575 13.30 -44.53 25.59
C ALA A 575 11.83 -44.93 25.31
N SER A 576 11.58 -46.22 25.09
CA SER A 576 10.27 -46.75 24.72
C SER A 576 9.36 -46.97 25.93
N GLY A 577 8.08 -46.58 25.84
CA GLY A 577 7.03 -47.14 26.69
C GLY A 577 5.88 -46.21 27.10
N ALA A 578 4.66 -46.66 26.78
CA ALA A 578 3.35 -46.24 27.31
C ALA A 578 2.83 -44.82 26.97
N PRO A 579 1.50 -44.66 26.71
CA PRO A 579 0.88 -43.38 26.40
C PRO A 579 0.29 -42.68 27.64
N TRP A 580 0.16 -41.36 27.60
CA TRP A 580 -0.70 -40.61 28.53
C TRP A 580 -1.55 -39.53 27.84
N ARG A 581 -2.60 -39.09 28.52
CA ARG A 581 -3.71 -38.29 27.96
C ARG A 581 -3.52 -36.79 28.22
N PRO A 582 -4.01 -35.90 27.33
CA PRO A 582 -3.99 -34.45 27.54
C PRO A 582 -5.14 -33.98 28.44
N SER A 583 -4.84 -33.15 29.45
CA SER A 583 -5.74 -32.24 30.18
C SER A 583 -4.96 -31.50 31.29
N PRO A 584 -5.32 -30.26 31.66
CA PRO A 584 -5.56 -29.13 30.77
C PRO A 584 -4.76 -27.88 31.22
N SER A 585 -4.13 -27.15 30.30
CA SER A 585 -3.43 -25.90 30.61
C SER A 585 -4.42 -24.73 30.74
N SER A 586 -4.42 -24.06 31.89
CA SER A 586 -5.24 -22.88 32.16
C SER A 586 -4.75 -21.64 31.41
N SER A 587 -5.55 -21.12 30.50
CA SER A 587 -5.45 -19.75 29.98
C SER A 587 -6.61 -18.92 30.50
N VAL A 588 -6.30 -17.82 31.21
CA VAL A 588 -7.28 -16.81 31.63
C VAL A 588 -6.82 -15.46 31.09
N SER A 589 -7.57 -14.93 30.13
CA SER A 589 -7.37 -13.58 29.61
C SER A 589 -7.69 -12.53 30.67
N VAL A 590 -6.89 -11.46 30.74
CA VAL A 590 -7.20 -10.27 31.55
C VAL A 590 -7.52 -9.10 30.63
N CYS A 591 -8.80 -8.99 30.25
CA CYS A 591 -9.32 -7.76 29.67
C CYS A 591 -9.49 -6.71 30.77
N ARG A 592 -9.18 -5.44 30.48
CA ARG A 592 -9.63 -4.32 31.32
C ARG A 592 -11.09 -4.03 30.96
N GLY A 593 -12.00 -4.15 31.92
CA GLY A 593 -13.43 -3.92 31.72
C GLY A 593 -13.94 -2.63 32.38
N LEU A 594 -15.22 -2.33 32.09
CA LEU A 594 -16.10 -1.49 32.91
C LEU A 594 -17.45 -2.24 33.08
N PRO A 595 -18.27 -1.91 34.10
CA PRO A 595 -19.00 -2.94 34.85
C PRO A 595 -20.47 -3.16 34.48
N SER A 596 -20.94 -4.37 34.79
CA SER A 596 -22.36 -4.76 34.86
C SER A 596 -22.68 -5.37 36.22
N PRO A 597 -23.93 -5.23 36.71
CA PRO A 597 -24.58 -6.29 37.49
C PRO A 597 -26.01 -6.57 36.97
N GLY A 598 -26.49 -7.81 36.87
CA GLY A 598 -25.85 -9.12 37.10
C GLY A 598 -26.91 -10.22 37.36
N VAL A 599 -26.48 -11.48 37.53
CA VAL A 599 -27.25 -12.64 38.08
C VAL A 599 -28.38 -13.20 37.19
N ALA A 600 -28.61 -14.52 37.01
CA ALA A 600 -27.76 -15.74 37.08
C ALA A 600 -28.55 -16.97 36.54
N CYS A 601 -27.84 -18.03 36.11
CA CYS A 601 -28.29 -19.46 35.99
C CYS A 601 -29.44 -19.75 34.97
N THR A 602 -29.66 -20.98 34.45
CA THR A 602 -29.07 -22.33 34.70
C THR A 602 -29.05 -23.17 33.40
N ALA A 603 -28.37 -24.32 33.38
CA ALA A 603 -28.17 -25.17 32.19
C ALA A 603 -29.24 -26.26 31.94
N SER A 604 -29.32 -26.80 30.70
CA SER A 604 -29.55 -28.24 30.39
C SER A 604 -29.46 -28.58 28.88
N ALA A 605 -29.15 -29.84 28.56
CA ALA A 605 -29.17 -30.51 27.23
C ALA A 605 -29.35 -32.05 27.49
N PRO A 606 -29.16 -33.02 26.55
CA PRO A 606 -29.07 -33.03 25.07
C PRO A 606 -29.95 -34.15 24.40
N CYS A 607 -29.87 -34.40 23.07
CA CYS A 607 -29.57 -35.74 22.46
C CYS A 607 -29.93 -36.00 20.96
N ARG A 608 -28.93 -36.49 20.20
CA ARG A 608 -28.87 -37.65 19.26
C ARG A 608 -29.85 -37.85 18.05
N GLY A 609 -29.27 -38.18 16.89
CA GLY A 609 -29.89 -38.94 15.77
C GLY A 609 -28.88 -39.27 14.65
N THR A 610 -28.97 -40.42 13.94
CA THR A 610 -27.93 -40.88 12.97
C THR A 610 -28.39 -41.92 11.91
N VAL A 611 -27.93 -41.76 10.65
CA VAL A 611 -27.56 -42.85 9.66
C VAL A 611 -28.75 -43.67 9.05
N PRO A 612 -28.72 -44.36 7.86
CA PRO A 612 -27.61 -44.81 6.96
C PRO A 612 -27.70 -44.54 5.42
N ARG A 613 -26.67 -45.02 4.70
CA ARG A 613 -26.44 -45.05 3.22
C ARG A 613 -27.17 -46.17 2.44
N ARG A 614 -27.10 -46.13 1.09
CA ARG A 614 -27.04 -47.31 0.18
C ARG A 614 -25.93 -47.17 -0.90
N ARG A 615 -25.67 -48.26 -1.66
CA ARG A 615 -24.63 -48.45 -2.71
C ARG A 615 -25.19 -49.28 -3.89
N ALA A 616 -24.71 -49.04 -5.13
CA ALA A 616 -24.55 -49.99 -6.26
C ALA A 616 -24.18 -49.22 -7.56
N SER A 617 -23.61 -49.78 -8.63
CA SER A 617 -22.41 -50.65 -8.80
C SER A 617 -22.04 -50.73 -10.31
N VAL A 618 -20.76 -50.98 -10.64
CA VAL A 618 -20.19 -50.91 -12.01
C VAL A 618 -19.99 -52.30 -12.64
N PRO A 619 -19.95 -52.42 -13.98
CA PRO A 619 -18.95 -53.27 -14.62
C PRO A 619 -18.15 -52.59 -15.77
N ARG A 620 -16.95 -53.14 -16.02
CA ARG A 620 -15.90 -52.80 -17.03
C ARG A 620 -15.53 -54.12 -17.78
N PRO A 621 -14.43 -54.31 -18.54
CA PRO A 621 -13.30 -53.44 -18.94
C PRO A 621 -13.36 -53.12 -20.47
N CYS A 622 -12.33 -52.84 -21.29
CA CYS A 622 -10.86 -52.72 -21.22
C CYS A 622 -10.41 -51.74 -22.37
N ALA A 623 -9.18 -51.29 -22.61
CA ALA A 623 -7.81 -51.53 -22.08
C ALA A 623 -6.99 -50.20 -22.27
N SER A 624 -5.65 -50.08 -22.19
CA SER A 624 -4.55 -51.03 -21.93
C SER A 624 -3.36 -50.39 -21.16
N CYS A 625 -2.48 -49.63 -21.83
CA CYS A 625 -1.15 -49.22 -21.37
C CYS A 625 -0.80 -47.76 -21.77
N GLY A 626 -0.06 -46.97 -20.95
CA GLY A 626 0.30 -47.24 -19.56
C GLY A 626 1.32 -46.29 -18.90
N ILE A 627 1.27 -46.27 -17.55
CA ILE A 627 2.31 -45.92 -16.55
C ILE A 627 2.77 -44.44 -16.45
N GLY A 628 2.75 -43.89 -15.21
CA GLY A 628 3.16 -42.53 -14.82
C GLY A 628 4.62 -42.41 -14.32
N PRO A 629 4.93 -41.52 -13.34
CA PRO A 629 4.27 -41.52 -12.03
C PRO A 629 3.80 -40.14 -11.49
N GLU A 630 3.21 -40.17 -10.28
CA GLU A 630 2.50 -39.07 -9.58
C GLU A 630 3.39 -38.20 -8.66
N PRO A 631 2.94 -36.98 -8.25
CA PRO A 631 3.64 -36.10 -7.33
C PRO A 631 3.57 -36.55 -5.85
N ARG A 632 4.52 -36.07 -5.03
CA ARG A 632 4.60 -36.33 -3.57
C ARG A 632 3.91 -35.23 -2.74
N PRO A 633 3.44 -35.54 -1.51
CA PRO A 633 2.74 -34.58 -0.66
C PRO A 633 3.65 -33.48 -0.10
N ARG A 634 3.06 -32.29 0.14
CA ARG A 634 3.71 -31.19 0.87
C ARG A 634 3.87 -31.58 2.35
N TRP A 635 4.99 -31.18 2.94
CA TRP A 635 5.23 -31.24 4.38
C TRP A 635 4.83 -29.91 5.03
N ASN A 636 4.32 -29.96 6.27
CA ASN A 636 4.11 -28.76 7.07
C ASN A 636 5.46 -28.30 7.64
N SER A 637 5.89 -27.08 7.29
CA SER A 637 7.02 -26.41 7.93
C SER A 637 6.64 -25.91 9.32
N PRO A 638 7.52 -25.99 10.33
CA PRO A 638 7.30 -25.35 11.62
C PRO A 638 7.48 -23.82 11.53
N SER A 639 6.77 -23.08 12.38
CA SER A 639 6.75 -21.60 12.36
C SER A 639 8.03 -20.97 12.94
N PRO A 640 8.64 -19.95 12.29
CA PRO A 640 9.89 -19.32 12.75
C PRO A 640 9.66 -18.27 13.87
N GLY A 641 8.88 -18.60 14.89
CA GLY A 641 8.37 -17.63 15.88
C GLY A 641 9.37 -17.15 16.94
N ASP A 642 10.28 -18.02 17.41
CA ASP A 642 11.09 -17.75 18.61
C ASP A 642 12.45 -17.07 18.36
N LEU A 643 12.87 -16.92 17.08
CA LEU A 643 14.24 -16.50 16.74
C LEU A 643 14.39 -15.00 16.43
N SER A 644 13.33 -14.30 16.00
CA SER A 644 13.37 -12.85 15.74
C SER A 644 13.70 -12.05 17.01
N GLY A 645 13.02 -12.37 18.11
CA GLY A 645 13.23 -11.79 19.44
C GLY A 645 14.57 -12.12 20.11
N PHE A 646 15.49 -12.81 19.43
CA PHE A 646 16.89 -12.98 19.83
C PHE A 646 17.78 -11.91 19.18
N ALA A 647 17.70 -11.74 17.85
CA ALA A 647 18.41 -10.69 17.12
C ALA A 647 18.00 -9.29 17.59
N GLU A 648 16.69 -9.09 17.81
CA GLU A 648 16.12 -7.86 18.36
C GLU A 648 16.72 -7.50 19.74
N LYS A 649 16.84 -8.48 20.65
CA LYS A 649 17.40 -8.28 21.99
C LYS A 649 18.90 -7.99 21.96
N ALA A 650 19.64 -8.68 21.08
CA ALA A 650 21.05 -8.38 20.85
C ALA A 650 21.22 -6.93 20.37
N SER A 651 20.51 -6.51 19.32
CA SER A 651 20.60 -5.15 18.77
C SER A 651 20.20 -4.06 19.76
N LYS A 652 19.08 -4.22 20.48
CA LYS A 652 18.65 -3.26 21.50
C LYS A 652 19.64 -3.18 22.69
N GLY A 653 20.48 -4.20 22.89
CA GLY A 653 21.68 -4.12 23.71
C GLY A 653 22.82 -3.34 23.05
N TRP A 654 23.19 -3.70 21.81
CA TRP A 654 24.27 -3.08 21.02
C TRP A 654 24.12 -1.57 20.88
N SER A 655 23.02 -1.08 20.30
CA SER A 655 22.82 0.36 20.04
C SER A 655 22.85 1.16 21.34
N ARG A 656 22.23 0.62 22.40
CA ARG A 656 22.18 1.27 23.71
C ARG A 656 23.56 1.38 24.36
N LEU A 657 24.38 0.33 24.31
CA LEU A 657 25.71 0.35 24.93
C LEU A 657 26.72 1.22 24.19
N ILE A 658 26.70 1.24 22.86
CA ILE A 658 27.58 2.12 22.06
C ILE A 658 27.30 3.59 22.41
N LEU A 659 26.04 3.97 22.58
CA LEU A 659 25.63 5.33 22.95
C LEU A 659 25.86 5.67 24.44
N GLU A 660 25.58 4.73 25.36
CA GLU A 660 25.82 4.94 26.80
C GLU A 660 27.32 5.00 27.17
N ASP A 661 28.20 4.36 26.39
CA ASP A 661 29.66 4.43 26.58
C ASP A 661 30.23 5.75 26.00
N ALA A 662 29.78 6.16 24.81
CA ALA A 662 30.12 7.46 24.21
C ALA A 662 29.72 8.64 25.13
N GLY A 663 28.58 8.54 25.82
CA GLY A 663 28.15 9.53 26.81
C GLY A 663 29.10 9.68 28.01
N ARG A 664 29.85 8.63 28.37
CA ARG A 664 30.80 8.64 29.51
C ARG A 664 32.17 9.18 29.13
N ALA A 665 32.64 8.92 27.90
CA ALA A 665 33.92 9.42 27.40
C ALA A 665 34.03 10.95 27.51
N ARG A 666 32.93 11.68 27.23
CA ARG A 666 32.87 13.15 27.30
C ARG A 666 33.04 13.71 28.73
N ALA A 667 32.82 12.91 29.77
CA ALA A 667 33.05 13.29 31.16
C ALA A 667 34.51 13.04 31.62
N GLY A 668 35.28 12.22 30.89
CA GLY A 668 36.69 11.94 31.21
C GLY A 668 37.69 12.98 30.73
N LEU A 669 37.29 13.85 29.79
CA LEU A 669 38.20 14.78 29.07
C LEU A 669 38.12 16.24 29.53
N THR A 670 37.40 16.54 30.61
CA THR A 670 37.28 17.88 31.21
C THR A 670 37.85 17.95 32.64
N GLY A 671 38.68 16.97 33.00
CA GLY A 671 39.01 16.63 34.39
C GLY A 671 40.27 17.24 35.02
N GLU A 672 41.13 17.99 34.31
CA GLU A 672 42.34 18.54 34.94
C GLU A 672 42.89 19.83 34.29
N TRP A 673 42.43 20.99 34.78
CA TRP A 673 43.13 22.30 34.69
C TRP A 673 42.69 23.20 35.86
N ARG A 674 43.10 22.85 37.09
CA ARG A 674 42.97 23.80 38.23
C ARG A 674 44.03 23.70 39.33
N LYS A 675 45.29 23.47 38.96
CA LYS A 675 46.44 24.13 39.58
C LYS A 675 47.67 24.09 38.68
#